data_AF-A0A6H9LS86-F1
#
_entry.id   AF-A0A6H9LS86-F1
#
_cell.length_a   1.000
_cell.length_b   1.000
_cell.length_c   1.000
_cell.angle_alpha   90.00
_cell.angle_beta   90.00
_cell.angle_gamma   90.00
#
_symmetry.space_group_name_H-M   'P 1'
#
loop_
_entity.id
_entity.type
_entity.pdbx_description
1 polymer ?
#
loop_
_entity_poly.entity_id
_entity_poly.type
_entity_poly.pdbx_seq_one_letter_code
_entity_poly.pdbx_strand_id
1 'polypeptide(L)'
;MKPRKTIKAASEHPWDYDERLSYPRRFSPLFISVFVLFLSLSVSAQRLVIPPTPIEDAKDSGEEKLTRLQLETAEDYKDILEDLTYHVTDFIDIFTKSSKLESIQMQNELLQMLTKLQTDTYETDVSLLQGDLNRLIDKLRQGEASLRSDTNNKLLYKNFKILRLQLQSINEIIEEDIAGKMAMQAKDQRLIIAKIQRERAEEKAMEENFFRLLEMTEKIKDEAIRIKAESLDITINTEYLEELEKSIELQEDFVVKFEDYINKILPNLIIFKENDSDKIIVAPNTYVKRDSYFLPPSPPDAPDVPDPVDEVWVGVGHGHDDSYAYNYTYNYNKSDKHLQSKTLVDSVFISSKKLPINVRNKVGNLKVEGWNKNKIVVKYRIDVSANDNESVIAFLDDVELELVSKNSGVYISVLYPDIKDASRQIAGSNLILFVPDKNKVICENAFGNTSISEINNNVEIDLKNSITDVKNIRGNVEGSTKLGSINISSVQGTINIVSDKCPTSILDCRGTTNIKSSFAPIKISGSTGDLNIRNTSDISLLNHIGNIDFENSNGTITIQNLTGNLELINSYKPTYIRKVEGSIYVENLNSLITLEEINGKASVVNKSGTIKAREVSGPLFFSNPGGVTDIDFDGTLAGNSVIQSDYGKINLILSNNSNINVAAMTDGGMISNTYAQIRKEDFLSRTSVSLGKSYDTLDVKGTNSIIVISDK
;
A
#
# COMPACT_ATOMS: atom_id res chain seq x y z
N MET A 1 47.21 -51.26 -47.33
CA MET A 1 46.50 -50.24 -48.13
C MET A 1 45.23 -50.85 -48.74
N LYS A 2 44.19 -50.01 -48.87
CA LYS A 2 42.74 -50.28 -49.12
C LYS A 2 42.36 -51.22 -50.29
N PRO A 3 41.13 -51.79 -50.29
CA PRO A 3 40.47 -52.47 -51.43
C PRO A 3 39.19 -51.72 -51.95
N ARG A 4 38.80 -51.86 -53.24
CA ARG A 4 37.65 -52.61 -53.89
C ARG A 4 36.22 -52.18 -53.45
N LYS A 5 35.10 -52.22 -54.22
CA LYS A 5 34.66 -52.92 -55.46
C LYS A 5 33.20 -52.43 -55.83
N THR A 6 32.80 -52.20 -57.09
CA THR A 6 31.88 -53.00 -58.00
C THR A 6 30.39 -53.19 -57.57
N ILE A 7 29.31 -53.35 -58.37
CA ILE A 7 28.94 -53.42 -59.83
C ILE A 7 27.38 -53.62 -59.94
N LYS A 8 26.72 -53.08 -61.00
CA LYS A 8 25.54 -53.50 -61.86
C LYS A 8 24.26 -54.17 -61.26
N ALA A 9 23.07 -54.26 -61.91
CA ALA A 9 22.31 -53.65 -63.04
C ALA A 9 21.02 -54.50 -63.31
N ALA A 10 20.03 -53.95 -64.03
CA ALA A 10 18.95 -54.62 -64.83
C ALA A 10 17.77 -55.31 -64.08
N SER A 11 16.51 -55.44 -64.53
CA SER A 11 15.71 -55.02 -65.73
C SER A 11 14.22 -55.44 -65.53
N GLU A 12 13.30 -54.84 -66.33
CA GLU A 12 11.92 -55.26 -66.74
C GLU A 12 10.74 -55.15 -65.72
N HIS A 13 9.63 -54.39 -65.89
CA HIS A 13 8.49 -54.24 -66.86
C HIS A 13 7.20 -55.07 -66.46
N PRO A 14 5.97 -54.74 -66.93
CA PRO A 14 4.95 -53.96 -66.18
C PRO A 14 3.61 -54.69 -65.85
N TRP A 15 2.86 -54.10 -64.88
CA TRP A 15 1.46 -54.34 -64.42
C TRP A 15 1.08 -55.72 -63.88
N ASP A 16 0.92 -55.82 -62.54
CA ASP A 16 -0.18 -56.59 -61.94
C ASP A 16 -0.48 -56.14 -60.49
N TYR A 17 -1.76 -56.13 -60.14
CA TYR A 17 -2.31 -55.92 -58.80
C TYR A 17 -2.13 -57.23 -57.97
N ASP A 18 -1.82 -57.17 -56.68
CA ASP A 18 -2.71 -57.64 -55.59
C ASP A 18 -2.06 -57.55 -54.19
N GLU A 19 -2.94 -57.44 -53.20
CA GLU A 19 -2.73 -57.34 -51.77
C GLU A 19 -2.00 -58.54 -51.13
N ARG A 20 -1.16 -58.29 -50.09
CA ARG A 20 -1.25 -58.89 -48.73
C ARG A 20 0.01 -58.67 -47.88
N LEU A 21 -0.23 -58.08 -46.70
CA LEU A 21 0.33 -58.36 -45.36
C LEU A 21 1.86 -58.40 -45.14
N SER A 22 2.38 -57.49 -44.29
CA SER A 22 2.88 -57.86 -42.95
C SER A 22 3.51 -56.71 -42.12
N TYR A 23 3.08 -56.66 -40.85
CA TYR A 23 3.60 -55.98 -39.63
C TYR A 23 3.51 -54.45 -39.43
N PRO A 24 2.77 -53.98 -38.40
CA PRO A 24 2.93 -52.63 -37.87
C PRO A 24 4.18 -52.52 -36.99
N ARG A 25 4.98 -51.47 -37.19
CA ARG A 25 6.02 -51.06 -36.25
C ARG A 25 5.36 -50.50 -34.99
N ARG A 26 5.85 -50.95 -33.83
CA ARG A 26 5.48 -50.48 -32.49
C ARG A 26 5.64 -48.96 -32.38
N PHE A 27 4.57 -48.27 -31.99
CA PHE A 27 4.65 -46.90 -31.50
C PHE A 27 5.35 -46.87 -30.13
N SER A 28 6.24 -45.91 -29.93
CA SER A 28 6.88 -45.66 -28.64
C SER A 28 5.86 -45.18 -27.60
N PRO A 29 6.04 -45.47 -26.29
CA PRO A 29 5.11 -45.05 -25.25
C PRO A 29 4.89 -43.52 -25.17
N LEU A 30 5.85 -42.71 -25.65
CA LEU A 30 5.75 -41.25 -25.73
C LEU A 30 4.66 -40.76 -26.70
N PHE A 31 4.33 -41.55 -27.74
CA PHE A 31 3.32 -41.19 -28.72
C PHE A 31 1.90 -41.46 -28.22
N ILE A 32 1.73 -42.41 -27.29
CA ILE A 32 0.42 -42.72 -26.68
C ILE A 32 0.08 -41.66 -25.61
N SER A 33 1.06 -41.14 -24.87
CA SER A 33 0.85 -40.07 -23.87
C SER A 33 0.39 -38.76 -24.50
N VAL A 34 1.02 -38.35 -25.60
CA VAL A 34 0.67 -37.10 -26.31
C VAL A 34 -0.67 -37.23 -27.04
N PHE A 35 -0.99 -38.42 -27.56
CA PHE A 35 -2.27 -38.68 -28.23
C PHE A 35 -3.46 -38.75 -27.24
N VAL A 36 -3.24 -39.21 -26.01
CA VAL A 36 -4.26 -39.19 -24.94
C VAL A 36 -4.51 -37.78 -24.40
N LEU A 37 -3.48 -36.92 -24.35
CA LEU A 37 -3.61 -35.49 -23.98
C LEU A 37 -4.39 -34.67 -25.03
N PHE A 38 -4.21 -34.98 -26.32
CA PHE A 38 -4.99 -34.37 -27.40
C PHE A 38 -6.45 -34.89 -27.44
N LEU A 39 -6.68 -36.17 -27.13
CA LEU A 39 -8.03 -36.72 -27.04
C LEU A 39 -8.81 -36.19 -25.81
N SER A 40 -8.17 -35.87 -24.69
CA SER A 40 -8.85 -35.22 -23.56
C SER A 40 -9.28 -33.78 -23.86
N LEU A 41 -8.57 -33.07 -24.74
CA LEU A 41 -8.95 -31.73 -25.19
C LEU A 41 -10.05 -31.76 -26.27
N SER A 42 -10.18 -32.84 -27.04
CA SER A 42 -11.16 -32.96 -28.13
C SER A 42 -12.48 -33.65 -27.76
N VAL A 43 -12.55 -34.40 -26.64
CA VAL A 43 -13.80 -35.06 -26.21
C VAL A 43 -14.83 -34.09 -25.60
N SER A 44 -14.44 -32.87 -25.25
CA SER A 44 -15.39 -31.81 -24.87
C SER A 44 -16.09 -31.13 -26.06
N ALA A 45 -15.71 -31.46 -27.31
CA ALA A 45 -16.26 -30.81 -28.50
C ALA A 45 -17.48 -31.54 -29.13
N GLN A 46 -17.98 -32.63 -28.55
CA GLN A 46 -19.20 -33.30 -29.05
C GLN A 46 -20.13 -33.76 -27.92
N ARG A 47 -20.76 -32.79 -27.25
CA ARG A 47 -22.15 -32.96 -26.82
C ARG A 47 -22.92 -31.75 -27.31
N LEU A 48 -23.95 -32.00 -28.12
CA LEU A 48 -25.04 -31.06 -28.34
C LEU A 48 -25.59 -30.68 -26.96
N VAL A 49 -25.18 -29.53 -26.43
CA VAL A 49 -25.87 -28.88 -25.33
C VAL A 49 -27.12 -28.30 -25.96
N ILE A 50 -28.25 -28.96 -25.71
CA ILE A 50 -29.57 -28.34 -25.89
C ILE A 50 -29.52 -27.06 -25.05
N PRO A 51 -29.71 -25.86 -25.63
CA PRO A 51 -29.76 -24.65 -24.82
C PRO A 51 -30.87 -24.86 -23.78
N PRO A 52 -30.62 -24.59 -22.48
CA PRO A 52 -31.72 -24.59 -21.53
C PRO A 52 -32.78 -23.62 -22.07
N THR A 53 -34.02 -24.11 -22.13
CA THR A 53 -35.19 -23.29 -22.50
C THR A 53 -35.09 -21.93 -21.83
N PRO A 54 -35.41 -20.82 -22.52
CA PRO A 54 -35.47 -19.52 -21.88
C PRO A 54 -36.41 -19.64 -20.69
N ILE A 55 -35.89 -19.39 -19.49
CA ILE A 55 -36.72 -19.28 -18.31
C ILE A 55 -37.54 -18.01 -18.54
N GLU A 56 -38.84 -18.20 -18.80
CA GLU A 56 -39.84 -17.12 -18.70
C GLU A 56 -39.64 -16.41 -17.36
N ASP A 57 -39.50 -15.08 -17.44
CA ASP A 57 -39.50 -14.09 -16.37
C ASP A 57 -39.87 -14.63 -14.98
N ALA A 58 -38.86 -15.09 -14.25
CA ALA A 58 -38.96 -15.28 -12.80
C ALA A 58 -38.90 -13.91 -12.12
N LYS A 59 -40.02 -13.18 -12.19
CA LYS A 59 -40.38 -12.26 -11.11
C LYS A 59 -40.49 -13.09 -9.83
N ASP A 60 -39.68 -12.71 -8.84
CA ASP A 60 -39.74 -13.14 -7.43
C ASP A 60 -39.07 -14.50 -7.11
N SER A 61 -37.74 -14.49 -6.93
CA SER A 61 -37.06 -15.51 -6.11
C SER A 61 -36.04 -14.83 -5.20
N GLY A 62 -36.28 -14.86 -3.89
CA GLY A 62 -35.42 -14.27 -2.87
C GLY A 62 -33.97 -14.75 -2.98
N GLU A 63 -33.07 -13.85 -3.37
CA GLU A 63 -31.64 -14.03 -3.12
C GLU A 63 -31.41 -13.86 -1.62
N GLU A 64 -31.25 -14.97 -0.89
CA GLU A 64 -30.68 -14.93 0.45
C GLU A 64 -29.27 -14.34 0.36
N LYS A 65 -29.11 -13.08 0.78
CA LYS A 65 -27.81 -12.40 0.82
C LYS A 65 -26.85 -13.17 1.71
N LEU A 66 -25.74 -13.64 1.14
CA LEU A 66 -24.63 -14.23 1.89
C LEU A 66 -24.18 -13.26 2.99
N THR A 67 -24.02 -13.79 4.21
CA THR A 67 -23.42 -13.04 5.30
C THR A 67 -21.94 -12.76 5.01
N ARG A 68 -21.36 -11.73 5.66
CA ARG A 68 -19.94 -11.37 5.50
C ARG A 68 -18.99 -12.55 5.74
N LEU A 69 -19.31 -13.43 6.70
CA LEU A 69 -18.50 -14.61 7.00
C LEU A 69 -18.62 -15.70 5.91
N GLN A 70 -19.80 -15.85 5.31
CA GLN A 70 -20.01 -16.81 4.21
C GLN A 70 -19.30 -16.36 2.93
N LEU A 71 -19.32 -15.05 2.64
CA LEU A 71 -18.54 -14.46 1.55
C LEU A 71 -17.04 -14.67 1.75
N GLU A 72 -16.52 -14.33 2.94
CA GLU A 72 -15.10 -14.53 3.26
C GLU A 72 -14.70 -16.01 3.15
N THR A 73 -15.56 -16.94 3.59
CA THR A 73 -15.29 -18.39 3.47
C THR A 73 -15.30 -18.87 2.01
N ALA A 74 -16.17 -18.30 1.17
CA ALA A 74 -16.24 -18.60 -0.26
C ALA A 74 -14.97 -18.12 -0.98
N GLU A 75 -14.59 -16.87 -0.76
CA GLU A 75 -13.39 -16.25 -1.33
C GLU A 75 -12.12 -17.00 -0.88
N ASP A 76 -11.96 -17.21 0.43
CA ASP A 76 -10.80 -17.93 0.99
C ASP A 76 -10.67 -19.34 0.37
N TYR A 77 -11.78 -20.07 0.18
CA TYR A 77 -11.74 -21.43 -0.40
C TYR A 77 -11.49 -21.44 -1.91
N LYS A 78 -12.05 -20.46 -2.65
CA LYS A 78 -11.81 -20.31 -4.08
C LYS A 78 -10.32 -20.10 -4.37
N ASP A 79 -9.70 -19.16 -3.65
CA ASP A 79 -8.27 -18.85 -3.78
C ASP A 79 -7.40 -20.09 -3.54
N ILE A 80 -7.74 -20.89 -2.52
CA ILE A 80 -7.03 -22.15 -2.23
C ILE A 80 -7.12 -23.13 -3.40
N LEU A 81 -8.29 -23.26 -4.05
CA LEU A 81 -8.47 -24.19 -5.17
C LEU A 81 -7.69 -23.74 -6.42
N GLU A 82 -7.66 -22.44 -6.69
CA GLU A 82 -6.87 -21.87 -7.79
C GLU A 82 -5.37 -22.05 -7.55
N ASP A 83 -4.89 -21.72 -6.35
CA ASP A 83 -3.48 -21.88 -5.99
C ASP A 83 -3.05 -23.35 -6.03
N LEU A 84 -3.91 -24.26 -5.58
CA LEU A 84 -3.66 -25.69 -5.66
C LEU A 84 -3.61 -26.17 -7.12
N THR A 85 -4.47 -25.64 -7.99
CA THR A 85 -4.45 -25.89 -9.43
C THR A 85 -3.12 -25.44 -10.04
N TYR A 86 -2.66 -24.24 -9.68
CA TYR A 86 -1.37 -23.71 -10.12
C TYR A 86 -0.19 -24.59 -9.67
N HIS A 87 -0.11 -24.93 -8.38
CA HIS A 87 0.97 -25.75 -7.84
C HIS A 87 1.00 -27.15 -8.43
N VAL A 88 -0.16 -27.79 -8.54
CA VAL A 88 -0.25 -29.12 -9.14
C VAL A 88 0.24 -29.07 -10.59
N THR A 89 -0.13 -28.04 -11.35
CA THR A 89 0.31 -27.85 -12.75
C THR A 89 1.82 -27.61 -12.86
N ASP A 90 2.38 -26.68 -12.07
CA ASP A 90 3.81 -26.38 -12.09
C ASP A 90 4.67 -27.60 -11.71
N PHE A 91 4.23 -28.38 -10.71
CA PHE A 91 4.96 -29.57 -10.31
C PHE A 91 4.80 -30.74 -11.27
N ILE A 92 3.68 -30.86 -12.00
CA ILE A 92 3.58 -31.79 -13.13
C ILE A 92 4.70 -31.47 -14.13
N ASP A 93 4.87 -30.21 -14.53
CA ASP A 93 5.92 -29.77 -15.45
C ASP A 93 7.35 -29.97 -14.92
N ILE A 94 7.55 -29.81 -13.61
CA ILE A 94 8.85 -30.10 -12.98
C ILE A 94 9.14 -31.59 -13.02
N PHE A 95 8.15 -32.44 -12.72
CA PHE A 95 8.35 -33.88 -12.67
C PHE A 95 8.45 -34.51 -14.07
N THR A 96 7.81 -33.96 -15.11
CA THR A 96 7.92 -34.46 -16.50
C THR A 96 9.35 -34.44 -17.03
N LYS A 97 10.19 -33.53 -16.51
CA LYS A 97 11.61 -33.40 -16.89
C LYS A 97 12.48 -34.54 -16.37
N SER A 98 11.96 -35.43 -15.52
CA SER A 98 12.71 -36.54 -14.91
C SER A 98 12.13 -37.90 -15.31
N SER A 99 13.00 -38.82 -15.77
CA SER A 99 12.62 -40.18 -16.20
C SER A 99 12.61 -41.21 -15.06
N LYS A 100 12.73 -40.77 -13.80
CA LYS A 100 12.71 -41.63 -12.61
C LYS A 100 11.31 -42.19 -12.35
N LEU A 101 11.24 -43.42 -11.86
CA LEU A 101 9.96 -44.08 -11.55
C LEU A 101 9.14 -43.30 -10.52
N GLU A 102 9.80 -42.76 -9.50
CA GLU A 102 9.17 -41.93 -8.47
C GLU A 102 8.54 -40.67 -9.07
N SER A 103 9.21 -40.06 -10.05
CA SER A 103 8.72 -38.87 -10.76
C SER A 103 7.47 -39.19 -11.58
N ILE A 104 7.48 -40.31 -12.30
CA ILE A 104 6.34 -40.78 -13.12
C ILE A 104 5.14 -41.12 -12.24
N GLN A 105 5.38 -41.79 -11.10
CA GLN A 105 4.33 -42.09 -10.14
C GLN A 105 3.72 -40.80 -9.57
N MET A 106 4.55 -39.81 -9.22
CA MET A 106 4.07 -38.54 -8.69
C MET A 106 3.29 -37.73 -9.74
N GLN A 107 3.72 -37.73 -10.99
CA GLN A 107 2.97 -37.11 -12.09
C GLN A 107 1.55 -37.68 -12.20
N ASN A 108 1.40 -38.99 -12.14
CA ASN A 108 0.08 -39.63 -12.23
C ASN A 108 -0.84 -39.22 -11.08
N GLU A 109 -0.31 -39.10 -9.87
CA GLU A 109 -1.09 -38.65 -8.71
C GLU A 109 -1.50 -37.18 -8.85
N LEU A 110 -0.58 -36.32 -9.29
CA LEU A 110 -0.86 -34.91 -9.53
C LEU A 110 -1.87 -34.71 -10.66
N LEU A 111 -1.80 -35.50 -11.73
CA LEU A 111 -2.74 -35.45 -12.85
C LEU A 111 -4.17 -35.87 -12.42
N GLN A 112 -4.28 -36.88 -11.56
CA GLN A 112 -5.57 -37.25 -10.96
C GLN A 112 -6.14 -36.10 -10.13
N MET A 113 -5.31 -35.43 -9.34
CA MET A 113 -5.72 -34.29 -8.53
C MET A 113 -6.15 -33.10 -9.40
N LEU A 114 -5.37 -32.78 -10.44
CA LEU A 114 -5.70 -31.74 -11.41
C LEU A 114 -7.04 -32.01 -12.09
N THR A 115 -7.31 -33.26 -12.45
CA THR A 115 -8.59 -33.65 -13.07
C THR A 115 -9.76 -33.33 -12.14
N LYS A 116 -9.64 -33.65 -10.85
CA LYS A 116 -10.67 -33.37 -9.84
C LYS A 116 -10.82 -31.88 -9.51
N LEU A 117 -9.74 -31.10 -9.61
CA LEU A 117 -9.75 -29.64 -9.51
C LEU A 117 -10.47 -28.95 -10.67
N GLN A 118 -10.44 -29.58 -11.86
CA GLN A 118 -11.09 -29.09 -13.08
C GLN A 118 -12.54 -29.57 -13.25
N THR A 119 -12.96 -30.63 -12.54
CA THR A 119 -14.32 -31.19 -12.58
C THR A 119 -15.18 -30.77 -11.38
N ASP A 120 -14.87 -29.62 -10.77
CA ASP A 120 -15.56 -29.00 -9.62
C ASP A 120 -15.79 -29.93 -8.43
N THR A 121 -15.05 -31.04 -8.37
CA THR A 121 -15.29 -32.13 -7.43
C THR A 121 -14.90 -31.70 -6.02
N TYR A 122 -13.82 -30.93 -5.90
CA TYR A 122 -13.38 -30.39 -4.61
C TYR A 122 -14.17 -29.16 -4.15
N GLU A 123 -14.87 -28.47 -5.05
CA GLU A 123 -15.76 -27.36 -4.68
C GLU A 123 -16.95 -27.87 -3.86
N THR A 124 -17.41 -29.08 -4.18
CA THR A 124 -18.58 -29.70 -3.54
C THR A 124 -18.26 -30.50 -2.28
N ASP A 125 -17.03 -31.01 -2.16
CA ASP A 125 -16.61 -31.85 -1.03
C ASP A 125 -15.18 -31.51 -0.56
N VAL A 126 -15.12 -30.65 0.47
CA VAL A 126 -13.85 -30.28 1.13
C VAL A 126 -13.21 -31.46 1.84
N SER A 127 -14.01 -32.41 2.35
CA SER A 127 -13.47 -33.59 3.06
C SER A 127 -12.75 -34.53 2.09
N LEU A 128 -13.27 -34.65 0.86
CA LEU A 128 -12.61 -35.36 -0.22
C LEU A 128 -11.28 -34.71 -0.61
N LEU A 129 -11.22 -33.38 -0.68
CA LEU A 129 -9.98 -32.64 -0.94
C LEU A 129 -8.92 -32.93 0.13
N GLN A 130 -9.28 -32.83 1.40
CA GLN A 130 -8.38 -33.13 2.53
C GLN A 130 -7.90 -34.59 2.48
N GLY A 131 -8.78 -35.54 2.18
CA GLY A 131 -8.42 -36.95 2.04
C GLY A 131 -7.39 -37.20 0.93
N ASP A 132 -7.60 -36.59 -0.23
CA ASP A 132 -6.68 -36.70 -1.37
C ASP A 132 -5.34 -35.99 -1.12
N LEU A 133 -5.36 -34.80 -0.48
CA LEU A 133 -4.15 -34.07 -0.08
C LEU A 133 -3.31 -34.88 0.89
N ASN A 134 -3.91 -35.43 1.95
CA ASN A 134 -3.22 -36.29 2.92
C ASN A 134 -2.57 -37.50 2.24
N ARG A 135 -3.31 -38.17 1.35
CA ARG A 135 -2.80 -39.29 0.56
C ARG A 135 -1.59 -38.89 -0.31
N LEU A 136 -1.64 -37.71 -0.93
CA LEU A 136 -0.58 -37.20 -1.78
C LEU A 136 0.67 -36.81 -0.96
N ILE A 137 0.47 -36.15 0.18
CA ILE A 137 1.54 -35.79 1.14
C ILE A 137 2.26 -37.05 1.62
N ASP A 138 1.54 -38.14 1.92
CA ASP A 138 2.14 -39.40 2.32
C ASP A 138 2.97 -40.05 1.20
N LYS A 139 2.49 -40.01 -0.04
CA LYS A 139 3.25 -40.49 -1.21
C LYS A 139 4.50 -39.64 -1.46
N LEU A 140 4.42 -38.33 -1.30
CA LEU A 140 5.58 -37.43 -1.39
C LEU A 140 6.61 -37.76 -0.30
N ARG A 141 6.16 -38.04 0.93
CA ARG A 141 7.03 -38.46 2.03
C ARG A 141 7.75 -39.78 1.72
N GLN A 142 7.07 -40.74 1.09
CA GLN A 142 7.68 -41.99 0.63
C GLN A 142 8.72 -41.77 -0.48
N GLY A 143 8.41 -40.92 -1.46
CA GLY A 143 9.36 -40.53 -2.51
C GLY A 143 10.58 -39.77 -2.00
N GLU A 144 10.40 -38.90 -1.00
CA GLU A 144 11.54 -38.27 -0.30
C GLU A 144 12.44 -39.29 0.36
N ALA A 145 11.85 -40.29 1.03
CA ALA A 145 12.61 -41.32 1.74
C ALA A 145 13.43 -42.20 0.78
N SER A 146 12.88 -42.55 -0.38
CA SER A 146 13.62 -43.31 -1.40
C SER A 146 14.75 -42.49 -2.04
N LEU A 147 14.54 -41.19 -2.25
CA LEU A 147 15.51 -40.30 -2.87
C LEU A 147 16.57 -39.74 -1.90
N ARG A 148 16.36 -39.84 -0.58
CA ARG A 148 17.22 -39.25 0.46
C ARG A 148 18.69 -39.71 0.39
N SER A 149 18.94 -40.93 -0.06
CA SER A 149 20.28 -41.51 -0.17
C SER A 149 20.88 -41.39 -1.58
N ASP A 150 20.12 -40.91 -2.56
CA ASP A 150 20.55 -40.80 -3.95
C ASP A 150 21.27 -39.46 -4.20
N THR A 151 22.60 -39.51 -4.17
CA THR A 151 23.47 -38.35 -4.37
C THR A 151 23.37 -37.73 -5.76
N ASN A 152 22.91 -38.49 -6.77
CA ASN A 152 22.79 -38.01 -8.15
C ASN A 152 21.48 -37.27 -8.41
N ASN A 153 20.49 -37.36 -7.50
CA ASN A 153 19.15 -36.80 -7.70
C ASN A 153 18.72 -35.84 -6.57
N LYS A 154 19.69 -35.08 -6.02
CA LYS A 154 19.44 -34.10 -4.95
C LYS A 154 18.38 -33.04 -5.33
N LEU A 155 18.35 -32.62 -6.60
CA LEU A 155 17.34 -31.67 -7.08
C LEU A 155 15.94 -32.27 -7.06
N LEU A 156 15.78 -33.52 -7.49
CA LEU A 156 14.51 -34.23 -7.45
C LEU A 156 14.04 -34.41 -5.99
N TYR A 157 14.94 -34.82 -5.09
CA TYR A 157 14.65 -34.85 -3.65
C TYR A 157 14.16 -33.49 -3.12
N LYS A 158 14.83 -32.39 -3.51
CA LYS A 158 14.43 -31.03 -3.12
C LYS A 158 13.03 -30.69 -3.64
N ASN A 159 12.70 -31.04 -4.89
CA ASN A 159 11.38 -30.78 -5.47
C ASN A 159 10.26 -31.56 -4.77
N PHE A 160 10.47 -32.84 -4.46
CA PHE A 160 9.54 -33.63 -3.65
C PHE A 160 9.31 -32.98 -2.28
N LYS A 161 10.40 -32.53 -1.63
CA LYS A 161 10.33 -31.85 -0.34
C LYS A 161 9.59 -30.51 -0.38
N ILE A 162 9.84 -29.70 -1.41
CA ILE A 162 9.17 -28.41 -1.59
C ILE A 162 7.67 -28.63 -1.78
N LEU A 163 7.28 -29.51 -2.71
CA LEU A 163 5.87 -29.79 -2.96
C LEU A 163 5.19 -30.34 -1.71
N ARG A 164 5.82 -31.26 -0.98
CA ARG A 164 5.24 -31.80 0.27
C ARG A 164 4.98 -30.69 1.27
N LEU A 165 5.94 -29.78 1.48
CA LEU A 165 5.78 -28.68 2.42
C LEU A 165 4.68 -27.70 1.97
N GLN A 166 4.58 -27.41 0.66
CA GLN A 166 3.53 -26.57 0.11
C GLN A 166 2.15 -27.19 0.29
N LEU A 167 1.96 -28.46 -0.11
CA LEU A 167 0.69 -29.16 0.06
C LEU A 167 0.30 -29.37 1.52
N GLN A 168 1.28 -29.59 2.40
CA GLN A 168 1.03 -29.68 3.83
C GLN A 168 0.55 -28.34 4.39
N SER A 169 1.17 -27.23 4.00
CA SER A 169 0.69 -25.90 4.38
C SER A 169 -0.72 -25.63 3.87
N ILE A 170 -1.04 -26.02 2.64
CA ILE A 170 -2.40 -25.89 2.08
C ILE A 170 -3.40 -26.74 2.86
N ASN A 171 -3.06 -27.99 3.18
CA ASN A 171 -3.93 -28.88 3.94
C ASN A 171 -4.20 -28.36 5.36
N GLU A 172 -3.19 -27.80 6.03
CA GLU A 172 -3.33 -27.15 7.34
C GLU A 172 -4.28 -25.94 7.28
N ILE A 173 -4.21 -25.11 6.23
CA ILE A 173 -5.16 -24.00 6.01
C ILE A 173 -6.58 -24.52 5.87
N ILE A 174 -6.77 -25.55 5.05
CA ILE A 174 -8.11 -26.13 4.82
C ILE A 174 -8.66 -26.68 6.13
N GLU A 175 -7.85 -27.35 6.95
CA GLU A 175 -8.27 -27.87 8.26
C GLU A 175 -8.62 -26.76 9.27
N GLU A 176 -7.76 -25.77 9.45
CA GLU A 176 -7.94 -24.73 10.48
C GLU A 176 -8.99 -23.68 10.10
N ASP A 177 -8.96 -23.19 8.86
CA ASP A 177 -9.68 -21.98 8.47
C ASP A 177 -10.90 -22.25 7.57
N ILE A 178 -10.96 -23.37 6.85
CA ILE A 178 -12.08 -23.67 5.93
C ILE A 178 -13.02 -24.71 6.52
N ALA A 179 -12.52 -25.89 6.89
CA ALA A 179 -13.35 -27.01 7.34
C ALA A 179 -14.18 -26.66 8.58
N GLY A 180 -13.59 -25.94 9.54
CA GLY A 180 -14.30 -25.43 10.71
C GLY A 180 -15.41 -24.43 10.36
N LYS A 181 -15.12 -23.45 9.50
CA LYS A 181 -16.11 -22.43 9.07
C LYS A 181 -17.25 -23.06 8.27
N MET A 182 -16.93 -23.96 7.34
CA MET A 182 -17.91 -24.69 6.54
C MET A 182 -18.78 -25.63 7.39
N ALA A 183 -18.22 -26.31 8.38
CA ALA A 183 -18.97 -27.17 9.31
C ALA A 183 -19.92 -26.37 10.21
N MET A 184 -19.52 -25.17 10.65
CA MET A 184 -20.40 -24.25 11.41
C MET A 184 -21.56 -23.69 10.56
N GLN A 185 -21.47 -23.77 9.23
CA GLN A 185 -22.43 -23.22 8.27
C GLN A 185 -23.19 -24.31 7.48
N ALA A 186 -23.30 -25.52 8.03
CA ALA A 186 -23.85 -26.72 7.37
C ALA A 186 -25.24 -26.54 6.71
N LYS A 187 -26.06 -25.61 7.20
CA LYS A 187 -27.40 -25.33 6.63
C LYS A 187 -27.35 -24.57 5.30
N ASP A 188 -26.29 -23.79 5.07
CA ASP A 188 -26.17 -22.83 3.96
C ASP A 188 -24.95 -23.13 3.06
N GLN A 189 -24.28 -24.27 3.24
CA GLN A 189 -23.13 -24.69 2.43
C GLN A 189 -23.41 -24.62 0.92
N ARG A 190 -24.65 -24.89 0.49
CA ARG A 190 -25.05 -24.81 -0.92
C ARG A 190 -24.88 -23.41 -1.52
N LEU A 191 -25.11 -22.35 -0.74
CA LEU A 191 -24.97 -20.96 -1.21
C LEU A 191 -23.48 -20.58 -1.37
N ILE A 192 -22.63 -21.03 -0.46
CA ILE A 192 -21.17 -20.82 -0.51
C ILE A 192 -20.61 -21.54 -1.75
N ILE A 193 -20.96 -22.82 -1.93
CA ILE A 193 -20.51 -23.63 -3.07
C ILE A 193 -21.00 -23.03 -4.40
N ALA A 194 -22.26 -22.60 -4.48
CA ALA A 194 -22.81 -21.97 -5.68
C ALA A 194 -22.08 -20.66 -6.05
N LYS A 195 -21.62 -19.88 -5.05
CA LYS A 195 -20.84 -18.67 -5.26
C LYS A 195 -19.44 -19.00 -5.83
N ILE A 196 -18.76 -19.99 -5.27
CA ILE A 196 -17.45 -20.46 -5.75
C ILE A 196 -17.55 -20.96 -7.19
N GLN A 197 -18.53 -21.83 -7.47
CA GLN A 197 -18.79 -22.38 -8.80
C GLN A 197 -19.03 -21.28 -9.82
N ARG A 198 -19.84 -20.29 -9.48
CA ARG A 198 -20.15 -19.16 -10.37
C ARG A 198 -18.90 -18.35 -10.70
N GLU A 199 -18.11 -17.97 -9.70
CA GLU A 199 -16.90 -17.16 -9.94
C GLU A 199 -15.84 -17.92 -10.73
N ARG A 200 -15.58 -19.20 -10.40
CA ARG A 200 -14.62 -20.01 -11.17
C ARG A 200 -15.10 -20.29 -12.59
N ALA A 201 -16.41 -20.44 -12.81
CA ALA A 201 -16.97 -20.57 -14.15
C ALA A 201 -16.85 -19.27 -14.96
N GLU A 202 -17.07 -18.11 -14.33
CA GLU A 202 -16.87 -16.79 -14.94
C GLU A 202 -15.39 -16.59 -15.34
N GLU A 203 -14.43 -16.95 -14.47
CA GLU A 203 -12.99 -16.90 -14.77
C GLU A 203 -12.57 -17.87 -15.87
N LYS A 204 -13.06 -19.12 -15.83
CA LYS A 204 -12.78 -20.11 -16.88
C LYS A 204 -13.35 -19.70 -18.23
N ALA A 205 -14.54 -19.11 -18.26
CA ALA A 205 -15.13 -18.56 -19.48
C ALA A 205 -14.30 -17.38 -20.03
N MET A 206 -13.77 -16.53 -19.14
CA MET A 206 -12.84 -15.46 -19.53
C MET A 206 -11.53 -16.02 -20.10
N GLU A 207 -10.95 -17.07 -19.51
CA GLU A 207 -9.75 -17.73 -20.04
C GLU A 207 -10.00 -18.38 -21.41
N GLU A 208 -11.11 -19.11 -21.57
CA GLU A 208 -11.47 -19.72 -22.85
C GLU A 208 -11.69 -18.67 -23.95
N ASN A 209 -12.34 -17.56 -23.62
CA ASN A 209 -12.50 -16.43 -24.54
C ASN A 209 -11.15 -15.79 -24.88
N PHE A 210 -10.24 -15.65 -23.91
CA PHE A 210 -8.89 -15.15 -24.13
C PHE A 210 -8.09 -16.05 -25.08
N PHE A 211 -8.13 -17.38 -24.89
CA PHE A 211 -7.44 -18.32 -25.79
C PHE A 211 -8.05 -18.34 -27.20
N ARG A 212 -9.38 -18.22 -27.32
CA ARG A 212 -10.04 -18.04 -28.63
C ARG A 212 -9.58 -16.77 -29.35
N LEU A 213 -9.49 -15.66 -28.62
CA LEU A 213 -8.95 -14.40 -29.15
C LEU A 213 -7.48 -14.55 -29.59
N LEU A 214 -6.67 -15.29 -28.83
CA LEU A 214 -5.28 -15.58 -29.18
C LEU A 214 -5.18 -16.44 -30.46
N GLU A 215 -6.01 -17.48 -30.57
CA GLU A 215 -6.08 -18.35 -31.75
C GLU A 215 -6.59 -17.59 -32.98
N MET A 216 -7.58 -16.71 -32.82
CA MET A 216 -8.04 -15.81 -33.88
C MET A 216 -6.94 -14.84 -34.29
N THR A 217 -6.16 -14.30 -33.35
CA THR A 217 -5.04 -13.39 -33.65
C THR A 217 -3.92 -14.10 -34.40
N GLU A 218 -3.59 -15.34 -34.05
CA GLU A 218 -2.63 -16.16 -34.79
C GLU A 218 -3.15 -16.56 -36.17
N LYS A 219 -4.45 -16.90 -36.32
CA LYS A 219 -5.06 -17.12 -37.64
C LYS A 219 -5.02 -15.87 -38.52
N ILE A 220 -5.30 -14.68 -37.95
CA ILE A 220 -5.20 -13.40 -38.65
C ILE A 220 -3.74 -13.12 -39.04
N LYS A 221 -2.76 -13.41 -38.18
CA LYS A 221 -1.34 -13.32 -38.51
C LYS A 221 -0.95 -14.27 -39.63
N ASP A 222 -1.35 -15.53 -39.56
CA ASP A 222 -1.05 -16.53 -40.58
C ASP A 222 -1.69 -16.17 -41.93
N GLU A 223 -2.92 -15.66 -41.92
CA GLU A 223 -3.62 -15.18 -43.10
C GLU A 223 -3.00 -13.89 -43.66
N ALA A 224 -2.59 -12.95 -42.80
CA ALA A 224 -1.84 -11.75 -43.18
C ALA A 224 -0.43 -12.08 -43.73
N ILE A 225 0.23 -13.11 -43.20
CA ILE A 225 1.50 -13.64 -43.71
C ILE A 225 1.28 -14.31 -45.08
N ARG A 226 0.16 -15.02 -45.25
CA ARG A 226 -0.25 -15.62 -46.53
C ARG A 226 -0.54 -14.55 -47.60
N ILE A 227 -1.15 -13.43 -47.20
CA ILE A 227 -1.50 -12.30 -48.07
C ILE A 227 -0.28 -11.42 -48.37
N LYS A 228 0.78 -11.46 -47.55
CA LYS A 228 2.07 -10.80 -47.80
C LYS A 228 2.81 -11.31 -49.05
N ALA A 229 2.28 -12.32 -49.75
CA ALA A 229 2.81 -12.81 -51.02
C ALA A 229 2.29 -12.08 -52.26
N GLU A 230 1.15 -11.37 -52.24
CA GLU A 230 0.68 -10.57 -53.37
C GLU A 230 -0.07 -9.33 -52.88
N SER A 231 0.36 -8.15 -53.34
CA SER A 231 -0.27 -6.86 -53.01
C SER A 231 -1.71 -6.81 -53.53
N LEU A 232 -2.71 -6.82 -52.65
CA LEU A 232 -4.08 -6.44 -53.03
C LEU A 232 -4.93 -6.00 -51.83
N ASP A 233 -5.75 -4.97 -52.06
CA ASP A 233 -6.78 -4.43 -51.17
C ASP A 233 -7.60 -5.54 -50.52
N ILE A 234 -7.64 -5.56 -49.18
CA ILE A 234 -8.44 -6.53 -48.42
C ILE A 234 -9.74 -5.83 -48.01
N THR A 235 -10.87 -6.37 -48.47
CA THR A 235 -12.19 -6.08 -47.88
C THR A 235 -12.50 -7.23 -46.93
N ILE A 236 -12.55 -6.96 -45.62
CA ILE A 236 -12.84 -7.96 -44.59
C ILE A 236 -14.34 -8.31 -44.65
N ASN A 237 -14.66 -9.60 -44.54
CA ASN A 237 -16.02 -10.11 -44.56
C ASN A 237 -16.79 -9.63 -43.30
N THR A 238 -17.93 -8.97 -43.50
CA THR A 238 -18.76 -8.34 -42.45
C THR A 238 -19.27 -9.30 -41.39
N GLU A 239 -19.35 -10.60 -41.71
CA GLU A 239 -19.80 -11.65 -40.78
C GLU A 239 -18.81 -11.88 -39.61
N TYR A 240 -17.51 -11.66 -39.83
CA TYR A 240 -16.47 -11.77 -38.78
C TYR A 240 -16.45 -10.56 -37.83
N LEU A 241 -16.92 -9.40 -38.30
CA LEU A 241 -16.98 -8.18 -37.49
C LEU A 241 -18.19 -8.19 -36.54
N GLU A 242 -19.33 -8.75 -36.95
CA GLU A 242 -20.49 -8.94 -36.07
C GLU A 242 -20.22 -9.95 -34.93
N GLU A 243 -19.41 -10.99 -35.17
CA GLU A 243 -18.95 -11.91 -34.11
C GLU A 243 -17.97 -11.24 -33.13
N LEU A 244 -17.10 -10.35 -33.63
CA LEU A 244 -16.20 -9.55 -32.80
C LEU A 244 -16.95 -8.51 -31.97
N GLU A 245 -17.92 -7.79 -32.54
CA GLU A 245 -18.76 -6.84 -31.80
C GLU A 245 -19.56 -7.52 -30.69
N LYS A 246 -20.15 -8.71 -30.94
CA LYS A 246 -20.81 -9.51 -29.89
C LYS A 246 -19.87 -9.96 -28.77
N SER A 247 -18.57 -10.14 -29.05
CA SER A 247 -17.58 -10.52 -28.05
C SER A 247 -17.04 -9.33 -27.24
N ILE A 248 -17.12 -8.11 -27.80
CA ILE A 248 -16.64 -6.86 -27.21
C ILE A 248 -17.74 -6.16 -26.38
N GLU A 249 -19.02 -6.40 -26.66
CA GLU A 249 -20.16 -5.87 -25.88
C GLU A 249 -20.20 -6.35 -24.42
N LEU A 250 -19.35 -7.33 -24.05
CA LEU A 250 -19.13 -7.78 -22.67
C LEU A 250 -17.72 -7.36 -22.20
N GLN A 251 -17.68 -6.22 -21.50
CA GLN A 251 -16.59 -5.68 -20.64
C GLN A 251 -15.63 -4.63 -21.25
N GLU A 252 -15.89 -3.36 -20.91
CA GLU A 252 -15.04 -2.20 -21.20
C GLU A 252 -13.60 -2.31 -20.63
N ASP A 253 -13.39 -3.10 -19.57
CA ASP A 253 -12.08 -3.32 -18.94
C ASP A 253 -11.12 -4.19 -19.77
N PHE A 254 -11.64 -4.99 -20.70
CA PHE A 254 -10.84 -5.86 -21.55
C PHE A 254 -10.23 -5.12 -22.74
N VAL A 255 -10.96 -4.15 -23.31
CA VAL A 255 -10.54 -3.36 -24.48
C VAL A 255 -9.24 -2.59 -24.21
N VAL A 256 -9.14 -1.96 -23.03
CA VAL A 256 -7.94 -1.19 -22.63
C VAL A 256 -6.71 -2.10 -22.44
N LYS A 257 -6.89 -3.30 -21.89
CA LYS A 257 -5.80 -4.27 -21.72
C LYS A 257 -5.38 -4.93 -23.03
N PHE A 258 -6.33 -5.10 -23.96
CA PHE A 258 -6.10 -5.68 -25.27
C PHE A 258 -5.36 -4.70 -26.21
N GLU A 259 -5.70 -3.41 -26.20
CA GLU A 259 -4.96 -2.38 -26.96
C GLU A 259 -3.50 -2.26 -26.49
N ASP A 260 -3.25 -2.33 -25.18
CA ASP A 260 -1.90 -2.29 -24.60
C ASP A 260 -1.07 -3.55 -24.95
N TYR A 261 -1.75 -4.69 -25.19
CA TYR A 261 -1.14 -5.95 -25.60
C TYR A 261 -0.84 -6.02 -27.11
N ILE A 262 -1.75 -5.55 -27.96
CA ILE A 262 -1.54 -5.43 -29.42
C ILE A 262 -0.35 -4.49 -29.71
N ASN A 263 -0.27 -3.35 -29.02
CA ASN A 263 0.83 -2.40 -29.14
C ASN A 263 2.19 -2.97 -28.71
N LYS A 264 2.21 -3.94 -27.78
CA LYS A 264 3.43 -4.66 -27.35
C LYS A 264 3.91 -5.72 -28.34
N ILE A 265 3.01 -6.35 -29.10
CA ILE A 265 3.35 -7.48 -29.98
C ILE A 265 3.61 -7.05 -31.42
N LEU A 266 2.99 -5.97 -31.90
CA LEU A 266 3.14 -5.49 -33.29
C LEU A 266 3.39 -3.97 -33.34
N PRO A 267 4.54 -3.45 -32.84
CA PRO A 267 4.80 -2.01 -32.69
C PRO A 267 4.93 -1.22 -34.02
N ASN A 268 4.81 -1.88 -35.17
CA ASN A 268 5.07 -1.31 -36.49
C ASN A 268 3.83 -1.24 -37.41
N LEU A 269 2.62 -1.51 -36.91
CA LEU A 269 1.38 -1.45 -37.70
C LEU A 269 0.41 -0.46 -37.07
N ILE A 270 -0.19 0.41 -37.88
CA ILE A 270 -1.28 1.31 -37.45
C ILE A 270 -2.58 0.78 -38.06
N ILE A 271 -3.62 0.68 -37.23
CA ILE A 271 -4.97 0.27 -37.62
C ILE A 271 -5.86 1.52 -37.48
N PHE A 272 -6.55 1.91 -38.56
CA PHE A 272 -7.57 2.94 -38.47
C PHE A 272 -8.75 2.64 -39.41
N LYS A 273 -9.92 3.12 -38.99
CA LYS A 273 -11.18 3.03 -39.75
C LYS A 273 -11.31 4.27 -40.63
N GLU A 274 -11.53 4.08 -41.93
CA GLU A 274 -11.74 5.20 -42.86
C GLU A 274 -13.15 5.77 -42.63
N ASN A 275 -13.26 7.03 -42.23
CA ASN A 275 -14.55 7.65 -41.97
C ASN A 275 -15.40 7.68 -43.25
N ASP A 276 -16.65 7.21 -43.12
CA ASP A 276 -17.65 6.96 -44.16
C ASP A 276 -17.49 5.67 -45.02
N SER A 277 -16.68 4.69 -44.59
CA SER A 277 -16.81 3.31 -45.09
C SER A 277 -16.55 2.24 -44.01
N ASP A 278 -17.15 1.05 -44.14
CA ASP A 278 -16.90 -0.11 -43.25
C ASP A 278 -15.55 -0.81 -43.52
N LYS A 279 -14.55 -0.04 -43.98
CA LYS A 279 -13.21 -0.54 -44.28
C LYS A 279 -12.22 -0.16 -43.19
N ILE A 280 -11.43 -1.14 -42.76
CA ILE A 280 -10.31 -0.97 -41.83
C ILE A 280 -9.02 -1.16 -42.63
N ILE A 281 -8.12 -0.18 -42.53
CA ILE A 281 -6.83 -0.19 -43.23
C ILE A 281 -5.72 -0.47 -42.23
N VAL A 282 -4.84 -1.41 -42.56
CA VAL A 282 -3.69 -1.82 -41.74
C VAL A 282 -2.40 -1.55 -42.53
N ALA A 283 -1.55 -0.63 -42.06
CA ALA A 283 -0.35 -0.20 -42.78
C ALA A 283 0.92 -0.16 -41.89
N PRO A 284 2.12 -0.43 -42.45
CA PRO A 284 3.38 -0.33 -41.71
C PRO A 284 3.72 1.14 -41.37
N ASN A 285 4.26 1.38 -40.17
CA ASN A 285 4.56 2.68 -39.53
C ASN A 285 5.57 3.58 -40.28
N THR A 286 5.95 3.25 -41.51
CA THR A 286 6.80 4.07 -42.40
C THR A 286 6.00 4.84 -43.46
N TYR A 287 4.68 4.68 -43.52
CA TYR A 287 3.80 5.32 -44.50
C TYR A 287 3.01 6.51 -43.92
N VAL A 288 3.71 7.56 -43.47
CA VAL A 288 3.08 8.89 -43.39
C VAL A 288 4.07 9.96 -43.83
N LYS A 289 3.99 10.32 -45.11
CA LYS A 289 4.36 11.67 -45.56
C LYS A 289 3.40 12.09 -46.67
N ARG A 290 2.69 13.20 -46.42
CA ARG A 290 1.84 14.02 -47.31
C ARG A 290 0.51 13.36 -47.71
N ASP A 291 -0.68 13.98 -47.64
CA ASP A 291 -1.13 15.34 -47.35
C ASP A 291 -2.62 15.24 -46.93
N SER A 292 -3.03 15.85 -45.82
CA SER A 292 -4.34 16.52 -45.68
C SER A 292 -4.45 17.22 -44.32
N TYR A 293 -4.70 18.51 -44.36
CA TYR A 293 -4.78 19.42 -43.24
C TYR A 293 -6.11 19.24 -42.49
N PHE A 294 -6.05 19.04 -41.18
CA PHE A 294 -7.07 19.56 -40.25
C PHE A 294 -6.35 20.49 -39.27
N LEU A 295 -6.71 21.77 -39.32
CA LEU A 295 -6.22 22.78 -38.39
C LEU A 295 -6.73 22.44 -36.97
N PRO A 296 -5.89 22.45 -35.94
CA PRO A 296 -6.38 22.45 -34.56
C PRO A 296 -7.20 23.73 -34.31
N PRO A 297 -8.29 23.67 -33.53
CA PRO A 297 -9.06 24.86 -33.18
C PRO A 297 -8.17 25.85 -32.40
N SER A 298 -8.33 27.14 -32.70
CA SER A 298 -7.58 28.22 -32.03
C SER A 298 -7.78 28.14 -30.52
N PRO A 299 -6.70 28.27 -29.72
CA PRO A 299 -6.82 28.33 -28.26
C PRO A 299 -7.66 29.57 -27.85
N PRO A 300 -8.42 29.48 -26.74
CA PRO A 300 -9.26 30.58 -26.27
C PRO A 300 -8.41 31.81 -25.93
N ASP A 301 -8.96 33.01 -26.19
CA ASP A 301 -8.29 34.28 -25.94
C ASP A 301 -7.89 34.41 -24.47
N ALA A 302 -6.68 34.91 -24.24
CA ALA A 302 -6.14 35.15 -22.91
C ALA A 302 -6.89 36.31 -22.22
N PRO A 303 -7.14 36.24 -20.90
CA PRO A 303 -7.68 37.37 -20.16
C PRO A 303 -6.71 38.56 -20.16
N ASP A 304 -7.22 39.75 -20.46
CA ASP A 304 -6.47 41.01 -20.45
C ASP A 304 -5.87 41.31 -19.07
N VAL A 305 -4.54 41.42 -18.99
CA VAL A 305 -3.81 41.99 -17.87
C VAL A 305 -2.77 42.97 -18.44
N PRO A 306 -2.61 44.19 -17.87
CA PRO A 306 -1.93 45.30 -18.54
C PRO A 306 -0.41 45.14 -18.59
N ASP A 307 0.21 45.69 -19.64
CA ASP A 307 1.66 45.71 -19.85
C ASP A 307 2.44 46.24 -18.63
N PRO A 308 3.45 45.51 -18.13
CA PRO A 308 4.39 46.02 -17.15
C PRO A 308 5.48 46.86 -17.83
N VAL A 309 5.80 47.98 -17.19
CA VAL A 309 6.89 48.89 -17.51
C VAL A 309 8.24 48.15 -17.39
N ASP A 310 9.12 48.38 -18.37
CA ASP A 310 10.51 47.93 -18.41
C ASP A 310 11.26 48.22 -17.10
N GLU A 311 11.91 47.20 -16.50
CA GLU A 311 13.23 47.40 -15.89
C GLU A 311 14.00 46.07 -15.71
N VAL A 312 15.29 46.17 -15.95
CA VAL A 312 16.29 45.11 -16.14
C VAL A 312 16.93 44.73 -14.78
N TRP A 313 17.26 43.45 -14.58
CA TRP A 313 18.56 42.89 -14.10
C TRP A 313 18.45 41.58 -13.28
N VAL A 314 18.85 40.48 -13.96
CA VAL A 314 19.79 39.39 -13.56
C VAL A 314 19.46 38.36 -12.47
N GLY A 315 19.25 37.11 -12.93
CA GLY A 315 19.77 35.83 -12.41
C GLY A 315 19.14 35.29 -11.11
N VAL A 316 18.83 33.99 -10.91
CA VAL A 316 19.12 32.73 -11.60
C VAL A 316 17.99 31.76 -11.16
N GLY A 317 17.46 30.95 -12.07
CA GLY A 317 16.21 30.21 -11.87
C GLY A 317 16.28 29.01 -10.91
N HIS A 318 15.18 28.80 -10.18
CA HIS A 318 14.75 27.52 -9.61
C HIS A 318 13.25 27.34 -9.87
N GLY A 319 12.92 26.45 -10.79
CA GLY A 319 11.59 25.85 -10.91
C GLY A 319 11.74 24.35 -10.64
N HIS A 320 11.03 23.86 -9.62
CA HIS A 320 10.77 22.44 -9.43
C HIS A 320 9.25 22.27 -9.52
N ASP A 321 8.78 21.73 -10.65
CA ASP A 321 7.79 20.67 -10.59
C ASP A 321 7.88 19.75 -11.82
N ASP A 322 7.46 18.51 -11.57
CA ASP A 322 7.05 17.46 -12.50
C ASP A 322 8.07 16.50 -13.16
N SER A 323 7.76 15.22 -12.89
CA SER A 323 7.86 14.07 -13.80
C SER A 323 9.26 13.55 -14.18
N TYR A 324 9.67 12.45 -13.54
CA TYR A 324 10.82 11.67 -14.00
C TYR A 324 10.39 10.57 -14.97
N ALA A 325 10.26 10.95 -16.23
CA ALA A 325 10.65 10.10 -17.35
C ALA A 325 12.18 10.15 -17.48
N TYR A 326 12.87 9.00 -17.47
CA TYR A 326 14.28 8.95 -17.80
C TYR A 326 14.50 8.23 -19.14
N ASN A 327 14.63 9.06 -20.19
CA ASN A 327 15.52 8.82 -21.32
C ASN A 327 16.57 9.94 -21.26
N TYR A 328 17.86 9.59 -21.12
CA TYR A 328 18.94 9.95 -22.06
C TYR A 328 20.36 9.79 -21.49
N THR A 329 21.19 9.22 -22.36
CA THR A 329 22.59 9.50 -22.72
C THR A 329 23.64 9.78 -21.64
N TYR A 330 24.60 8.85 -21.61
CA TYR A 330 25.94 8.94 -21.06
C TYR A 330 26.61 10.31 -21.25
N ASN A 331 27.03 10.92 -20.15
CA ASN A 331 28.16 11.83 -20.13
C ASN A 331 29.25 11.22 -19.24
N TYR A 332 30.39 10.92 -19.88
CA TYR A 332 31.59 10.39 -19.25
C TYR A 332 32.11 11.37 -18.20
N ASN A 333 32.18 10.93 -16.95
CA ASN A 333 33.26 11.33 -16.06
C ASN A 333 33.79 10.08 -15.34
N LYS A 334 35.11 9.95 -15.44
CA LYS A 334 35.91 8.77 -15.16
C LYS A 334 35.93 8.47 -13.66
N SER A 335 35.23 7.44 -13.23
CA SER A 335 35.64 6.61 -12.10
C SER A 335 35.72 5.17 -12.62
N ASP A 336 36.90 4.57 -12.58
CA ASP A 336 37.20 3.21 -13.03
C ASP A 336 36.53 2.15 -12.11
N LYS A 337 35.19 2.19 -11.99
CA LYS A 337 34.39 1.27 -11.18
C LYS A 337 33.40 0.53 -12.06
N HIS A 338 33.44 -0.79 -12.01
CA HIS A 338 32.47 -1.69 -12.64
C HIS A 338 31.21 -1.78 -11.76
N LEU A 339 30.04 -1.55 -12.36
CA LEU A 339 28.72 -1.66 -11.71
C LEU A 339 27.98 -2.88 -12.27
N GLN A 340 27.47 -3.74 -11.39
CA GLN A 340 26.63 -4.89 -11.76
C GLN A 340 25.40 -4.98 -10.86
N SER A 341 24.35 -5.63 -11.37
CA SER A 341 23.06 -5.77 -10.69
C SER A 341 22.63 -7.24 -10.61
N LYS A 342 22.04 -7.65 -9.48
CA LYS A 342 21.37 -8.96 -9.31
C LYS A 342 19.94 -8.72 -8.84
N THR A 343 19.00 -9.47 -9.41
CA THR A 343 17.59 -9.48 -8.97
C THR A 343 17.22 -10.88 -8.52
N LEU A 344 16.64 -10.99 -7.33
CA LEU A 344 16.11 -12.20 -6.73
C LEU A 344 14.60 -12.05 -6.54
N VAL A 345 13.85 -13.10 -6.86
CA VAL A 345 12.40 -13.14 -6.67
C VAL A 345 12.05 -14.46 -6.00
N ASP A 346 11.24 -14.38 -4.95
CA ASP A 346 10.75 -15.55 -4.23
C ASP A 346 9.31 -15.31 -3.71
N SER A 347 8.61 -16.37 -3.35
CA SER A 347 7.25 -16.28 -2.81
C SER A 347 6.94 -17.42 -1.85
N VAL A 348 6.11 -17.13 -0.84
CA VAL A 348 5.68 -18.12 0.17
C VAL A 348 4.24 -17.89 0.57
N PHE A 349 3.48 -18.97 0.78
CA PHE A 349 2.12 -18.90 1.31
C PHE A 349 2.12 -18.74 2.83
N ILE A 350 1.13 -18.02 3.32
CA ILE A 350 0.87 -17.88 4.74
C ILE A 350 -0.31 -18.74 5.12
N SER A 351 -0.09 -19.64 6.07
CA SER A 351 -1.11 -20.58 6.52
C SER A 351 -2.17 -19.98 7.44
N SER A 352 -1.91 -18.80 8.02
CA SER A 352 -2.86 -18.16 8.91
C SER A 352 -2.64 -16.66 9.01
N LYS A 353 -3.74 -15.91 9.09
CA LYS A 353 -3.75 -14.47 9.42
C LYS A 353 -3.14 -14.13 10.78
N LYS A 354 -2.99 -15.11 11.67
CA LYS A 354 -2.38 -14.94 12.99
C LYS A 354 -0.85 -14.91 12.95
N LEU A 355 -0.24 -15.43 11.89
CA LEU A 355 1.21 -15.51 11.78
C LEU A 355 1.81 -14.13 11.48
N PRO A 356 2.74 -13.62 12.29
CA PRO A 356 3.41 -12.36 11.99
C PRO A 356 4.41 -12.52 10.84
N ILE A 357 4.56 -11.47 10.07
CA ILE A 357 5.53 -11.36 8.97
C ILE A 357 6.68 -10.50 9.45
N ASN A 358 7.86 -11.11 9.56
CA ASN A 358 9.06 -10.46 10.07
C ASN A 358 9.98 -10.16 8.89
N VAL A 359 10.16 -8.88 8.61
CA VAL A 359 11.01 -8.38 7.52
C VAL A 359 12.24 -7.74 8.13
N ARG A 360 13.42 -8.30 7.86
CA ARG A 360 14.69 -7.71 8.27
C ARG A 360 15.50 -7.30 7.06
N ASN A 361 15.66 -5.99 6.90
CA ASN A 361 16.60 -5.43 5.94
C ASN A 361 17.72 -4.69 6.67
N LYS A 362 18.97 -4.97 6.31
CA LYS A 362 20.12 -4.25 6.89
C LYS A 362 20.45 -2.98 6.11
N VAL A 363 20.26 -2.99 4.79
CA VAL A 363 20.73 -1.92 3.90
C VAL A 363 19.76 -1.78 2.74
N GLY A 364 19.35 -0.55 2.48
CA GLY A 364 18.62 -0.17 1.28
C GLY A 364 17.15 0.12 1.52
N ASN A 365 16.47 0.48 0.43
CA ASN A 365 15.07 0.82 0.50
C ASN A 365 14.23 -0.42 0.75
N LEU A 366 13.24 -0.28 1.62
CA LEU A 366 12.26 -1.29 1.96
C LEU A 366 10.88 -0.77 1.57
N LYS A 367 10.18 -1.47 0.69
CA LYS A 367 8.77 -1.24 0.40
C LYS A 367 7.97 -2.47 0.80
N VAL A 368 6.98 -2.29 1.67
CA VAL A 368 6.02 -3.31 2.07
C VAL A 368 4.63 -2.83 1.71
N GLU A 369 3.93 -3.60 0.89
CA GLU A 369 2.59 -3.26 0.42
C GLU A 369 1.64 -4.43 0.75
N GLY A 370 0.56 -4.12 1.46
CA GLY A 370 -0.49 -5.07 1.75
C GLY A 370 -1.34 -5.36 0.52
N TRP A 371 -1.78 -6.61 0.37
CA TRP A 371 -2.72 -7.04 -0.65
C TRP A 371 -3.68 -8.11 -0.13
N ASN A 372 -4.73 -8.39 -0.89
CA ASN A 372 -5.82 -9.29 -0.49
C ASN A 372 -5.53 -10.78 -0.75
N LYS A 373 -4.25 -11.19 -0.89
CA LYS A 373 -3.87 -12.58 -1.15
C LYS A 373 -3.12 -13.17 0.03
N ASN A 374 -3.35 -14.45 0.34
CA ASN A 374 -2.64 -15.21 1.41
C ASN A 374 -1.22 -15.66 1.00
N LYS A 375 -0.53 -14.82 0.23
CA LYS A 375 0.79 -15.07 -0.33
C LYS A 375 1.70 -13.89 -0.04
N ILE A 376 2.97 -14.17 0.21
CA ILE A 376 4.01 -13.15 0.20
C ILE A 376 4.77 -13.27 -1.11
N VAL A 377 5.00 -12.14 -1.78
CA VAL A 377 5.92 -12.05 -2.93
C VAL A 377 7.02 -11.06 -2.58
N VAL A 378 8.27 -11.50 -2.74
CA VAL A 378 9.45 -10.71 -2.45
C VAL A 378 10.26 -10.53 -3.73
N LYS A 379 10.61 -9.28 -4.02
CA LYS A 379 11.54 -8.91 -5.08
C LYS A 379 12.67 -8.10 -4.49
N TYR A 380 13.89 -8.60 -4.63
CA TYR A 380 15.08 -7.94 -4.15
C TYR A 380 16.00 -7.60 -5.32
N ARG A 381 16.43 -6.34 -5.42
CA ARG A 381 17.42 -5.88 -6.40
C ARG A 381 18.59 -5.24 -5.67
N ILE A 382 19.79 -5.66 -6.01
CA ILE A 382 21.04 -5.08 -5.51
C ILE A 382 21.92 -4.65 -6.68
N ASP A 383 22.54 -3.48 -6.54
CA ASP A 383 23.52 -2.92 -7.46
C ASP A 383 24.84 -2.71 -6.69
N VAL A 384 25.92 -3.32 -7.16
CA VAL A 384 27.24 -3.32 -6.49
C VAL A 384 28.27 -2.75 -7.43
N SER A 385 29.11 -1.85 -6.92
CA SER A 385 30.21 -1.24 -7.64
C SER A 385 31.56 -1.54 -6.99
N ALA A 386 32.57 -1.85 -7.80
CA ALA A 386 33.95 -2.01 -7.34
C ALA A 386 34.94 -1.69 -8.46
N ASN A 387 36.22 -1.59 -8.12
CA ASN A 387 37.29 -1.37 -9.12
C ASN A 387 37.56 -2.61 -9.99
N ASP A 388 37.16 -3.80 -9.54
CA ASP A 388 37.38 -5.07 -10.22
C ASP A 388 36.06 -5.83 -10.45
N ASN A 389 35.79 -6.23 -11.69
CA ASN A 389 34.52 -6.85 -12.07
C ASN A 389 34.35 -8.28 -11.53
N GLU A 390 35.42 -9.07 -11.41
CA GLU A 390 35.34 -10.43 -10.85
C GLU A 390 34.94 -10.39 -9.37
N SER A 391 35.50 -9.45 -8.62
CA SER A 391 35.14 -9.23 -7.21
C SER A 391 33.68 -8.82 -7.01
N VAL A 392 33.07 -8.12 -7.99
CA VAL A 392 31.65 -7.75 -7.96
C VAL A 392 30.77 -8.97 -8.20
N ILE A 393 31.10 -9.80 -9.20
CA ILE A 393 30.34 -11.02 -9.51
C ILE A 393 30.37 -11.99 -8.34
N ALA A 394 31.54 -12.22 -7.74
CA ALA A 394 31.68 -13.10 -6.57
C ALA A 394 30.85 -12.60 -5.37
N PHE A 395 30.83 -11.28 -5.13
CA PHE A 395 30.00 -10.70 -4.08
C PHE A 395 28.51 -10.89 -4.36
N LEU A 396 28.07 -10.65 -5.61
CA LEU A 396 26.68 -10.82 -6.02
C LEU A 396 26.23 -12.26 -5.91
N ASP A 397 27.07 -13.23 -6.26
CA ASP A 397 26.75 -14.66 -6.17
C ASP A 397 26.44 -15.08 -4.73
N ASP A 398 27.20 -14.57 -3.75
CA ASP A 398 27.00 -14.86 -2.32
C ASP A 398 25.81 -14.11 -1.68
N VAL A 399 25.14 -13.19 -2.40
CA VAL A 399 23.91 -12.55 -1.90
C VAL A 399 22.73 -13.51 -2.06
N GLU A 400 22.11 -13.84 -0.93
CA GLU A 400 20.98 -14.75 -0.84
C GLU A 400 19.75 -14.07 -0.21
N LEU A 401 18.58 -14.43 -0.72
CA LEU A 401 17.29 -14.04 -0.16
C LEU A 401 16.71 -15.25 0.56
N GLU A 402 16.51 -15.15 1.88
CA GLU A 402 15.92 -16.21 2.68
C GLU A 402 14.47 -15.89 3.02
N LEU A 403 13.55 -16.76 2.60
CA LEU A 403 12.16 -16.80 3.06
C LEU A 403 11.95 -18.10 3.84
N VAL A 404 11.73 -17.98 5.15
CA VAL A 404 11.54 -19.14 6.04
C VAL A 404 10.20 -19.03 6.76
N SER A 405 9.28 -19.94 6.46
CA SER A 405 8.04 -20.11 7.22
C SER A 405 8.28 -21.04 8.42
N LYS A 406 7.88 -20.59 9.62
CA LYS A 406 7.91 -21.35 10.87
C LYS A 406 6.57 -21.18 11.59
N ASN A 407 6.29 -22.06 12.55
CA ASN A 407 5.08 -21.97 13.39
C ASN A 407 4.96 -20.63 14.16
N SER A 408 6.08 -19.91 14.35
CA SER A 408 6.11 -18.60 15.04
C SER A 408 5.98 -17.39 14.12
N GLY A 409 5.89 -17.58 12.80
CA GLY A 409 5.82 -16.51 11.81
C GLY A 409 6.65 -16.78 10.56
N VAL A 410 6.51 -15.90 9.57
CA VAL A 410 7.33 -15.90 8.35
C VAL A 410 8.48 -14.93 8.54
N TYR A 411 9.70 -15.36 8.19
CA TYR A 411 10.92 -14.56 8.32
C TYR A 411 11.52 -14.32 6.94
N ILE A 412 11.76 -13.06 6.64
CA ILE A 412 12.30 -12.58 5.37
C ILE A 412 13.56 -11.80 5.67
N SER A 413 14.69 -12.30 5.18
CA SER A 413 15.98 -11.67 5.38
C SER A 413 16.84 -11.77 4.15
N VAL A 414 17.56 -10.68 3.86
CA VAL A 414 18.62 -10.69 2.84
C VAL A 414 19.95 -10.92 3.54
N LEU A 415 20.65 -11.98 3.14
CA LEU A 415 22.00 -12.28 3.60
C LEU A 415 23.01 -11.64 2.65
N TYR A 416 23.97 -10.94 3.23
CA TYR A 416 25.05 -10.29 2.51
C TYR A 416 26.40 -10.76 3.03
N PRO A 417 27.41 -10.90 2.16
CA PRO A 417 28.80 -11.03 2.59
C PRO A 417 29.26 -9.77 3.33
N ASP A 418 30.15 -9.93 4.31
CA ASP A 418 30.81 -8.79 4.94
C ASP A 418 31.63 -8.02 3.90
N ILE A 419 31.39 -6.70 3.80
CA ILE A 419 32.18 -5.81 2.95
C ILE A 419 33.51 -5.53 3.65
N LYS A 420 34.52 -6.36 3.36
CA LYS A 420 35.89 -6.21 3.88
C LYS A 420 36.77 -5.28 3.04
N ASP A 421 36.35 -5.03 1.80
CA ASP A 421 37.10 -4.28 0.80
C ASP A 421 36.53 -2.87 0.66
N ALA A 422 37.34 -1.85 0.99
CA ALA A 422 36.94 -0.45 0.94
C ALA A 422 36.65 0.07 -0.48
N SER A 423 37.09 -0.63 -1.52
CA SER A 423 36.80 -0.27 -2.91
C SER A 423 35.38 -0.68 -3.35
N ARG A 424 34.75 -1.62 -2.63
CA ARG A 424 33.39 -2.13 -2.90
C ARG A 424 32.34 -1.29 -2.21
N GLN A 425 31.34 -0.91 -2.97
CA GLN A 425 30.21 -0.10 -2.50
C GLN A 425 28.91 -0.68 -3.03
N ILE A 426 27.92 -0.84 -2.14
CA ILE A 426 26.54 -1.09 -2.54
C ILE A 426 26.01 0.24 -3.09
N ALA A 427 25.86 0.31 -4.40
CA ALA A 427 25.37 1.49 -5.11
C ALA A 427 23.84 1.60 -5.04
N GLY A 428 23.14 0.47 -4.93
CA GLY A 428 21.69 0.39 -4.81
C GLY A 428 21.24 -0.89 -4.11
N SER A 429 20.22 -0.81 -3.27
CA SER A 429 19.56 -1.96 -2.65
C SER A 429 18.09 -1.63 -2.48
N ASN A 430 17.23 -2.43 -3.08
CA ASN A 430 15.78 -2.23 -3.08
C ASN A 430 15.08 -3.57 -2.81
N LEU A 431 14.40 -3.65 -1.68
CA LEU A 431 13.59 -4.80 -1.27
C LEU A 431 12.11 -4.40 -1.33
N ILE A 432 11.34 -5.08 -2.18
CA ILE A 432 9.91 -4.86 -2.37
C ILE A 432 9.18 -6.13 -1.93
N LEU A 433 8.19 -5.97 -1.06
CA LEU A 433 7.35 -7.05 -0.56
C LEU A 433 5.88 -6.73 -0.80
N PHE A 434 5.16 -7.72 -1.34
CA PHE A 434 3.71 -7.79 -1.26
C PHE A 434 3.35 -8.80 -0.18
N VAL A 435 2.56 -8.40 0.80
CA VAL A 435 2.23 -9.21 1.98
C VAL A 435 0.72 -9.26 2.20
N PRO A 436 0.14 -10.35 2.73
CA PRO A 436 -1.28 -10.38 3.07
C PRO A 436 -1.63 -9.25 4.04
N ASP A 437 -2.60 -8.42 3.69
CA ASP A 437 -3.01 -7.24 4.46
C ASP A 437 -3.59 -7.59 5.85
N LYS A 438 -4.15 -8.79 6.00
CA LYS A 438 -4.73 -9.30 7.26
C LYS A 438 -3.68 -9.72 8.29
N ASN A 439 -2.38 -9.74 7.96
CA ASN A 439 -1.31 -10.22 8.85
C ASN A 439 -0.60 -9.08 9.58
N LYS A 440 -0.14 -9.34 10.82
CA LYS A 440 0.75 -8.42 11.53
C LYS A 440 2.08 -8.34 10.79
N VAL A 441 2.57 -7.12 10.55
CA VAL A 441 3.87 -6.88 9.91
C VAL A 441 4.84 -6.31 10.93
N ILE A 442 6.04 -6.89 11.01
CA ILE A 442 7.14 -6.44 11.86
C ILE A 442 8.31 -6.12 10.93
N CYS A 443 8.71 -4.86 10.88
CA CYS A 443 9.74 -4.37 9.98
C CYS A 443 10.95 -3.86 10.76
N GLU A 444 12.10 -4.46 10.52
CA GLU A 444 13.39 -3.98 10.98
C GLU A 444 14.17 -3.43 9.78
N ASN A 445 14.52 -2.15 9.81
CA ASN A 445 15.41 -1.56 8.80
C ASN A 445 16.45 -0.64 9.43
N ALA A 446 17.73 -0.87 9.12
CA ALA A 446 18.81 -0.06 9.68
C ALA A 446 19.10 1.20 8.84
N PHE A 447 19.02 1.12 7.51
CA PHE A 447 19.39 2.19 6.59
C PHE A 447 18.57 2.16 5.31
N GLY A 448 18.19 3.33 4.80
CA GLY A 448 17.44 3.50 3.55
C GLY A 448 16.01 3.99 3.78
N ASN A 449 15.24 4.19 2.71
CA ASN A 449 13.86 4.64 2.82
C ASN A 449 12.95 3.43 3.10
N THR A 450 12.03 3.57 4.05
CA THR A 450 11.05 2.54 4.39
C THR A 450 9.65 3.03 4.06
N SER A 451 8.90 2.31 3.25
CA SER A 451 7.50 2.59 2.94
C SER A 451 6.66 1.36 3.30
N ILE A 452 5.63 1.55 4.12
CA ILE A 452 4.70 0.50 4.55
C ILE A 452 3.28 1.00 4.28
N SER A 453 2.51 0.26 3.48
CA SER A 453 1.16 0.68 3.10
C SER A 453 0.16 -0.46 3.01
N GLU A 454 -1.13 -0.12 3.10
CA GLU A 454 -2.28 -1.01 2.84
C GLU A 454 -2.40 -2.22 3.79
N ILE A 455 -2.08 -2.05 5.08
CA ILE A 455 -2.14 -3.13 6.07
C ILE A 455 -3.42 -3.02 6.91
N ASN A 456 -4.20 -4.10 6.91
CA ASN A 456 -5.46 -4.20 7.66
C ASN A 456 -5.28 -4.72 9.10
N ASN A 457 -4.04 -4.97 9.53
CA ASN A 457 -3.67 -5.40 10.87
C ASN A 457 -2.57 -4.49 11.46
N ASN A 458 -1.98 -4.90 12.59
CA ASN A 458 -0.98 -4.13 13.31
C ASN A 458 0.37 -4.11 12.58
N VAL A 459 1.07 -2.99 12.70
CA VAL A 459 2.44 -2.80 12.18
C VAL A 459 3.36 -2.45 13.33
N GLU A 460 4.51 -3.13 13.39
CA GLU A 460 5.59 -2.84 14.31
C GLU A 460 6.84 -2.44 13.52
N ILE A 461 7.44 -1.30 13.86
CA ILE A 461 8.62 -0.77 13.18
C ILE A 461 9.79 -0.56 14.15
N ASP A 462 10.93 -1.20 13.88
CA ASP A 462 12.20 -0.90 14.56
C ASP A 462 13.20 -0.38 13.53
N LEU A 463 13.43 0.93 13.59
CA LEU A 463 14.12 1.67 12.55
C LEU A 463 15.30 2.43 13.16
N LYS A 464 16.43 2.50 12.45
CA LYS A 464 17.61 3.21 12.95
C LYS A 464 17.82 4.54 12.24
N ASN A 465 18.14 4.47 10.95
CA ASN A 465 18.50 5.62 10.11
C ASN A 465 17.68 5.59 8.81
N SER A 466 16.36 5.81 8.91
CA SER A 466 15.46 5.72 7.76
C SER A 466 14.48 6.88 7.65
N ILE A 467 14.26 7.34 6.42
CA ILE A 467 13.07 8.13 6.07
C ILE A 467 11.94 7.13 5.92
N THR A 468 10.88 7.32 6.69
CA THR A 468 9.84 6.32 6.87
C THR A 468 8.49 6.91 6.53
N ASP A 469 7.72 6.18 5.74
CA ASP A 469 6.37 6.52 5.32
C ASP A 469 5.43 5.35 5.63
N VAL A 470 4.48 5.54 6.54
CA VAL A 470 3.50 4.54 6.95
C VAL A 470 2.11 5.05 6.60
N LYS A 471 1.40 4.36 5.71
CA LYS A 471 0.11 4.81 5.17
C LYS A 471 -0.96 3.74 5.23
N ASN A 472 -2.22 4.16 5.38
CA ASN A 472 -3.40 3.31 5.21
C ASN A 472 -3.33 2.04 6.06
N ILE A 473 -3.18 2.24 7.38
CA ILE A 473 -3.11 1.15 8.36
C ILE A 473 -4.41 1.11 9.15
N ARG A 474 -5.16 -0.01 9.06
CA ARG A 474 -6.38 -0.15 9.88
C ARG A 474 -6.08 -0.55 11.33
N GLY A 475 -4.98 -1.29 11.55
CA GLY A 475 -4.55 -1.70 12.88
C GLY A 475 -3.73 -0.63 13.63
N ASN A 476 -3.10 -1.07 14.72
CA ASN A 476 -2.21 -0.25 15.54
C ASN A 476 -0.83 -0.14 14.90
N VAL A 477 -0.16 0.99 15.11
CA VAL A 477 1.23 1.21 14.72
C VAL A 477 2.07 1.41 15.97
N GLU A 478 3.03 0.53 16.19
CA GLU A 478 4.00 0.64 17.28
C GLU A 478 5.40 0.75 16.70
N GLY A 479 6.24 1.63 17.24
CA GLY A 479 7.59 1.71 16.70
C GLY A 479 8.59 2.55 17.46
N SER A 480 9.85 2.28 17.16
CA SER A 480 10.97 3.07 17.65
C SER A 480 11.91 3.52 16.52
N THR A 481 12.39 4.76 16.60
CA THR A 481 13.37 5.30 15.66
C THR A 481 14.39 6.20 16.36
N LYS A 482 15.58 6.34 15.78
CA LYS A 482 16.66 7.17 16.34
C LYS A 482 17.15 8.29 15.44
N LEU A 483 17.06 8.15 14.13
CA LEU A 483 17.49 9.14 13.13
C LEU A 483 16.68 8.94 11.84
N GLY A 484 16.53 10.02 11.08
CA GLY A 484 15.73 10.04 9.85
C GLY A 484 14.48 10.89 10.04
N SER A 485 13.37 10.51 9.41
CA SER A 485 12.07 11.15 9.57
C SER A 485 10.96 10.11 9.53
N ILE A 486 9.87 10.33 10.27
CA ILE A 486 8.68 9.48 10.23
C ILE A 486 7.49 10.29 9.73
N ASN A 487 6.84 9.81 8.68
CA ASN A 487 5.54 10.28 8.21
C ASN A 487 4.53 9.14 8.41
N ILE A 488 3.47 9.39 9.17
CA ILE A 488 2.37 8.45 9.39
C ILE A 488 1.09 9.12 8.89
N SER A 489 0.35 8.45 8.01
CA SER A 489 -0.93 8.97 7.53
C SER A 489 -2.01 7.91 7.47
N SER A 490 -3.27 8.32 7.68
CA SER A 490 -4.45 7.47 7.50
C SER A 490 -4.40 6.19 8.34
N VAL A 491 -4.05 6.33 9.62
CA VAL A 491 -4.06 5.21 10.59
C VAL A 491 -5.33 5.23 11.41
N GLN A 492 -6.04 4.11 11.48
CA GLN A 492 -7.29 3.99 12.22
C GLN A 492 -7.08 3.51 13.66
N GLY A 493 -6.08 2.66 13.91
CA GLY A 493 -5.74 2.16 15.24
C GLY A 493 -4.89 3.12 16.07
N THR A 494 -4.41 2.63 17.21
CA THR A 494 -3.54 3.37 18.14
C THR A 494 -2.15 3.52 17.57
N ILE A 495 -1.53 4.69 17.76
CA ILE A 495 -0.15 4.98 17.37
C ILE A 495 0.71 5.11 18.62
N ASN A 496 1.78 4.33 18.73
CA ASN A 496 2.76 4.40 19.81
C ASN A 496 4.17 4.55 19.22
N ILE A 497 4.73 5.77 19.24
CA ILE A 497 6.03 6.05 18.63
C ILE A 497 7.01 6.59 19.66
N VAL A 498 8.17 5.95 19.73
CA VAL A 498 9.33 6.45 20.46
C VAL A 498 10.38 6.89 19.45
N SER A 499 10.72 8.18 19.44
CA SER A 499 11.70 8.73 18.51
C SER A 499 12.78 9.53 19.24
N ASP A 500 14.00 9.48 18.72
CA ASP A 500 15.07 10.42 19.06
C ASP A 500 15.50 11.13 17.78
N LYS A 501 15.76 12.44 17.82
CA LYS A 501 16.29 13.26 16.70
C LYS A 501 15.65 13.01 15.33
N CYS A 502 14.35 12.71 15.32
CA CYS A 502 13.62 12.30 14.12
C CYS A 502 12.34 13.13 13.98
N PRO A 503 12.25 14.04 13.00
CA PRO A 503 11.03 14.80 12.75
C PRO A 503 9.88 13.84 12.48
N THR A 504 8.76 14.04 13.15
CA THR A 504 7.59 13.16 13.09
C THR A 504 6.38 13.94 12.58
N SER A 505 5.77 13.47 11.50
CA SER A 505 4.54 14.03 10.91
C SER A 505 3.41 13.01 10.99
N ILE A 506 2.27 13.41 11.53
CA ILE A 506 1.05 12.59 11.62
C ILE A 506 -0.09 13.31 10.89
N LEU A 507 -0.75 12.60 9.97
CA LEU A 507 -1.80 13.15 9.13
C LEU A 507 -3.05 12.25 9.11
N ASP A 508 -4.22 12.82 9.35
CA ASP A 508 -5.52 12.15 9.18
C ASP A 508 -5.64 10.81 9.92
N CYS A 509 -5.08 10.73 11.13
CA CYS A 509 -5.12 9.54 11.98
C CYS A 509 -6.29 9.62 12.96
N ARG A 510 -6.94 8.49 13.30
CA ARG A 510 -8.19 8.50 14.09
C ARG A 510 -8.10 7.90 15.49
N GLY A 511 -7.11 7.06 15.75
CA GLY A 511 -6.92 6.42 17.04
C GLY A 511 -6.05 7.24 18.00
N THR A 512 -6.02 6.81 19.27
CA THR A 512 -5.15 7.42 20.29
C THR A 512 -3.70 7.41 19.85
N THR A 513 -3.01 8.52 20.05
CA THR A 513 -1.61 8.70 19.61
C THR A 513 -0.73 9.06 20.80
N ASN A 514 0.23 8.19 21.08
CA ASN A 514 1.24 8.38 22.12
C ASN A 514 2.61 8.57 21.45
N ILE A 515 3.22 9.75 21.63
CA ILE A 515 4.54 10.05 21.07
C ILE A 515 5.49 10.46 22.18
N LYS A 516 6.64 9.80 22.24
CA LYS A 516 7.78 10.23 23.05
C LYS A 516 8.90 10.56 22.09
N SER A 517 9.14 11.85 21.86
CA SER A 517 10.21 12.33 20.98
C SER A 517 11.23 13.16 21.75
N SER A 518 12.41 13.34 21.17
CA SER A 518 13.43 14.24 21.69
C SER A 518 14.20 14.89 20.55
N PHE A 519 14.53 16.17 20.70
CA PHE A 519 15.40 16.94 19.81
C PHE A 519 14.91 17.12 18.36
N ALA A 520 13.65 16.80 18.05
CA ALA A 520 13.08 16.98 16.72
C ALA A 520 11.61 17.45 16.74
N PRO A 521 11.17 18.21 15.73
CA PRO A 521 9.83 18.76 15.70
C PRO A 521 8.76 17.69 15.42
N ILE A 522 7.57 17.89 15.99
CA ILE A 522 6.39 17.08 15.73
C ILE A 522 5.34 17.94 15.03
N LYS A 523 4.77 17.40 13.94
CA LYS A 523 3.65 18.02 13.21
C LYS A 523 2.46 17.06 13.19
N ILE A 524 1.28 17.55 13.54
CA ILE A 524 0.05 16.77 13.52
C ILE A 524 -1.03 17.59 12.83
N SER A 525 -1.73 16.98 11.86
CA SER A 525 -2.78 17.63 11.10
C SER A 525 -3.97 16.70 10.84
N GLY A 526 -5.20 17.19 10.98
CA GLY A 526 -6.40 16.49 10.54
C GLY A 526 -6.75 15.21 11.33
N SER A 527 -6.15 15.03 12.50
CA SER A 527 -6.30 13.81 13.29
C SER A 527 -7.46 13.88 14.29
N THR A 528 -7.99 12.73 14.69
CA THR A 528 -8.97 12.57 15.76
C THR A 528 -8.49 11.57 16.83
N GLY A 529 -9.10 11.57 18.01
CA GLY A 529 -8.73 10.72 19.14
C GLY A 529 -7.72 11.38 20.08
N ASP A 530 -7.50 10.81 21.26
CA ASP A 530 -6.66 11.48 22.27
C ASP A 530 -5.16 11.49 21.89
N LEU A 531 -4.48 12.61 22.18
CA LEU A 531 -3.04 12.78 21.94
C LEU A 531 -2.28 12.91 23.26
N ASN A 532 -1.28 12.05 23.47
CA ASN A 532 -0.34 12.15 24.59
C ASN A 532 1.08 12.33 24.03
N ILE A 533 1.66 13.53 24.13
CA ILE A 533 2.94 13.84 23.52
C ILE A 533 3.92 14.36 24.55
N ARG A 534 5.10 13.72 24.60
CA ARG A 534 6.26 14.23 25.31
C ARG A 534 7.34 14.59 24.30
N ASN A 535 7.80 15.84 24.31
CA ASN A 535 8.86 16.31 23.42
C ASN A 535 9.84 17.25 24.11
N THR A 536 10.93 17.57 23.42
CA THR A 536 11.92 18.58 23.82
C THR A 536 12.19 19.63 22.72
N SER A 537 11.35 19.66 21.68
CA SER A 537 11.46 20.53 20.50
C SER A 537 10.07 21.01 20.06
N ASP A 538 9.97 21.67 18.90
CA ASP A 538 8.74 22.33 18.45
C ASP A 538 7.58 21.33 18.23
N ILE A 539 6.37 21.75 18.54
CA ILE A 539 5.14 20.98 18.30
C ILE A 539 4.16 21.88 17.53
N SER A 540 3.67 21.40 16.39
CA SER A 540 2.64 22.07 15.61
C SER A 540 1.44 21.15 15.45
N LEU A 541 0.27 21.61 15.90
CA LEU A 541 -1.00 20.92 15.78
C LEU A 541 -2.00 21.78 15.02
N LEU A 542 -2.63 21.19 14.00
CA LEU A 542 -3.64 21.83 13.18
C LEU A 542 -4.86 20.91 13.01
N ASN A 543 -6.08 21.43 13.22
CA ASN A 543 -7.33 20.71 12.96
C ASN A 543 -7.40 19.35 13.69
N HIS A 544 -7.68 19.38 15.00
CA HIS A 544 -7.73 18.17 15.82
C HIS A 544 -9.03 18.05 16.60
N ILE A 545 -9.54 16.82 16.70
CA ILE A 545 -10.73 16.50 17.50
C ILE A 545 -10.38 15.41 18.52
N GLY A 546 -10.31 15.75 19.79
CA GLY A 546 -9.85 14.85 20.85
C GLY A 546 -9.21 15.61 22.01
N ASN A 547 -8.97 14.92 23.13
CA ASN A 547 -8.27 15.54 24.25
C ASN A 547 -6.76 15.45 24.04
N ILE A 548 -6.04 16.42 24.60
CA ILE A 548 -4.61 16.57 24.42
C ILE A 548 -3.92 16.70 25.77
N ASP A 549 -2.87 15.91 25.98
CA ASP A 549 -1.89 16.04 27.05
C ASP A 549 -0.49 16.21 26.44
N PHE A 550 0.03 17.45 26.46
CA PHE A 550 1.35 17.81 25.94
C PHE A 550 2.31 18.22 27.06
N GLU A 551 3.43 17.51 27.13
CA GLU A 551 4.56 17.87 27.97
C GLU A 551 5.76 18.22 27.08
N ASN A 552 6.18 19.48 27.09
CA ASN A 552 7.34 19.95 26.37
C ASN A 552 8.28 20.74 27.28
N SER A 553 9.55 20.78 26.92
CA SER A 553 10.54 21.57 27.66
C SER A 553 11.14 22.70 26.84
N ASN A 554 11.51 22.45 25.58
CA ASN A 554 12.35 23.39 24.83
C ASN A 554 11.94 23.57 23.36
N GLY A 555 10.65 23.80 23.12
CA GLY A 555 10.14 24.07 21.78
C GLY A 555 8.93 24.99 21.75
N THR A 556 8.78 25.69 20.64
CA THR A 556 7.60 26.49 20.35
C THR A 556 6.42 25.55 20.13
N ILE A 557 5.31 25.82 20.81
CA ILE A 557 4.08 25.05 20.61
C ILE A 557 3.08 25.92 19.87
N THR A 558 2.54 25.42 18.77
CA THR A 558 1.47 26.05 18.01
C THR A 558 0.30 25.08 17.93
N ILE A 559 -0.85 25.49 18.45
CA ILE A 559 -2.10 24.74 18.38
C ILE A 559 -3.15 25.60 17.69
N GLN A 560 -3.77 25.06 16.65
CA GLN A 560 -4.83 25.73 15.92
C GLN A 560 -5.99 24.78 15.62
N ASN A 561 -7.22 25.27 15.82
CA ASN A 561 -8.47 24.55 15.50
C ASN A 561 -8.55 23.22 16.27
N LEU A 562 -8.76 23.32 17.57
CA LEU A 562 -8.93 22.17 18.47
C LEU A 562 -10.37 22.07 18.95
N THR A 563 -10.99 20.92 18.80
CA THR A 563 -12.25 20.58 19.46
C THR A 563 -11.98 19.47 20.49
N GLY A 564 -11.93 19.85 21.78
CA GLY A 564 -11.54 18.97 22.88
C GLY A 564 -10.76 19.71 23.97
N ASN A 565 -10.43 19.02 25.06
CA ASN A 565 -9.69 19.63 26.16
C ASN A 565 -8.17 19.60 25.92
N LEU A 566 -7.47 20.62 26.41
CA LEU A 566 -6.03 20.76 26.30
C LEU A 566 -5.40 20.86 27.69
N GLU A 567 -4.47 19.97 28.00
CA GLU A 567 -3.51 20.09 29.08
C GLU A 567 -2.11 20.25 28.46
N LEU A 568 -1.44 21.35 28.77
CA LEU A 568 -0.16 21.70 28.16
C LEU A 568 0.80 22.26 29.20
N ILE A 569 1.97 21.64 29.29
CA ILE A 569 3.09 22.10 30.11
C ILE A 569 4.26 22.38 29.17
N ASN A 570 4.76 23.62 29.20
CA ASN A 570 5.96 24.04 28.48
C ASN A 570 6.92 24.76 29.44
N SER A 571 8.18 25.00 29.06
CA SER A 571 9.16 25.65 29.95
C SER A 571 9.80 26.92 29.39
N TYR A 572 10.39 26.87 28.19
CA TYR A 572 11.33 27.92 27.77
C TYR A 572 10.97 28.67 26.49
N LYS A 573 10.00 28.17 25.71
CA LYS A 573 9.69 28.70 24.38
C LYS A 573 8.23 29.13 24.27
N PRO A 574 7.88 29.99 23.31
CA PRO A 574 6.52 30.53 23.19
C PRO A 574 5.48 29.44 22.94
N THR A 575 4.27 29.69 23.43
CA THR A 575 3.08 28.87 23.19
C THR A 575 2.02 29.73 22.52
N TYR A 576 1.55 29.31 21.34
CA TYR A 576 0.49 29.95 20.58
C TYR A 576 -0.69 28.99 20.48
N ILE A 577 -1.85 29.39 20.99
CA ILE A 577 -3.07 28.58 20.97
C ILE A 577 -4.18 29.43 20.39
N ARG A 578 -4.80 28.94 19.31
CA ARG A 578 -5.85 29.64 18.58
C ARG A 578 -7.03 28.72 18.27
N LYS A 579 -8.25 29.24 18.39
CA LYS A 579 -9.49 28.54 18.00
C LYS A 579 -9.63 27.19 18.71
N VAL A 580 -9.93 27.25 20.00
CA VAL A 580 -10.14 26.06 20.82
C VAL A 580 -11.58 26.01 21.33
N GLU A 581 -12.25 24.90 21.11
CA GLU A 581 -13.56 24.57 21.65
C GLU A 581 -13.40 23.48 22.72
N GLY A 582 -13.31 23.90 23.99
CA GLY A 582 -13.02 23.01 25.11
C GLY A 582 -12.28 23.72 26.24
N SER A 583 -12.02 23.00 27.33
CA SER A 583 -11.28 23.55 28.46
C SER A 583 -9.77 23.46 28.22
N ILE A 584 -9.03 24.52 28.59
CA ILE A 584 -7.57 24.56 28.50
C ILE A 584 -6.93 24.73 29.88
N TYR A 585 -5.85 23.99 30.12
CA TYR A 585 -4.87 24.21 31.16
C TYR A 585 -3.51 24.39 30.49
N VAL A 586 -2.88 25.54 30.71
CA VAL A 586 -1.60 25.88 30.12
C VAL A 586 -0.65 26.35 31.21
N GLU A 587 0.47 25.66 31.37
CA GLU A 587 1.56 26.07 32.23
C GLU A 587 2.80 26.36 31.39
N ASN A 588 3.42 27.52 31.61
CA ASN A 588 4.73 27.83 31.05
C ASN A 588 5.61 28.41 32.16
N LEU A 589 6.92 28.21 32.09
CA LEU A 589 7.83 28.81 33.07
C LEU A 589 8.12 30.25 32.68
N ASN A 590 8.93 30.54 31.66
CA ASN A 590 9.42 31.91 31.42
C ASN A 590 9.28 32.34 29.95
N SER A 591 8.08 32.28 29.38
CA SER A 591 7.90 32.63 27.96
C SER A 591 6.54 33.23 27.64
N LEU A 592 6.37 33.71 26.40
CA LEU A 592 5.11 34.21 25.86
C LEU A 592 4.08 33.08 25.73
N ILE A 593 2.88 33.30 26.27
CA ILE A 593 1.68 32.51 26.01
C ILE A 593 0.71 33.44 25.26
N THR A 594 0.26 33.04 24.08
CA THR A 594 -0.77 33.74 23.32
C THR A 594 -2.00 32.85 23.17
N LEU A 595 -3.15 33.37 23.60
CA LEU A 595 -4.46 32.73 23.48
C LEU A 595 -5.37 33.59 22.60
N GLU A 596 -5.95 32.99 21.57
CA GLU A 596 -6.89 33.65 20.66
C GLU A 596 -8.10 32.75 20.42
N GLU A 597 -9.32 33.30 20.50
CA GLU A 597 -10.57 32.58 20.19
C GLU A 597 -10.72 31.28 21.01
N ILE A 598 -10.77 31.39 22.34
CA ILE A 598 -10.92 30.25 23.25
C ILE A 598 -12.34 30.17 23.80
N ASN A 599 -13.03 29.09 23.46
CA ASN A 599 -14.40 28.79 23.84
C ASN A 599 -14.44 27.66 24.88
N GLY A 600 -14.34 28.05 26.15
CA GLY A 600 -14.33 27.14 27.28
C GLY A 600 -13.52 27.70 28.45
N LYS A 601 -13.42 26.93 29.54
CA LYS A 601 -12.63 27.33 30.72
C LYS A 601 -11.16 27.46 30.33
N ALA A 602 -10.50 28.56 30.73
CA ALA A 602 -9.07 28.74 30.50
C ALA A 602 -8.31 28.96 31.81
N SER A 603 -7.43 28.03 32.14
CA SER A 603 -6.51 28.12 33.27
C SER A 603 -5.09 28.29 32.75
N VAL A 604 -4.45 29.41 33.06
CA VAL A 604 -3.10 29.72 32.57
C VAL A 604 -2.19 30.08 33.73
N VAL A 605 -1.07 29.40 33.84
CA VAL A 605 -0.03 29.67 34.82
C VAL A 605 1.25 30.00 34.08
N ASN A 606 1.84 31.15 34.40
CA ASN A 606 3.14 31.56 33.85
C ASN A 606 4.02 32.11 34.97
N LYS A 607 5.35 32.05 34.84
CA LYS A 607 6.29 32.56 35.83
C LYS A 607 7.15 33.65 35.19
N SER A 608 6.69 34.90 35.29
CA SER A 608 7.41 36.09 34.78
C SER A 608 7.45 36.27 33.26
N GLY A 609 6.79 35.39 32.49
CA GLY A 609 6.55 35.58 31.06
C GLY A 609 5.42 36.56 30.74
N THR A 610 5.11 36.71 29.45
CA THR A 610 3.94 37.48 29.00
C THR A 610 2.78 36.54 28.70
N ILE A 611 1.59 36.86 29.19
CA ILE A 611 0.34 36.24 28.76
C ILE A 611 -0.40 37.27 27.90
N LYS A 612 -0.74 36.91 26.66
CA LYS A 612 -1.62 37.68 25.78
C LYS A 612 -2.87 36.87 25.52
N ALA A 613 -4.04 37.43 25.79
CA ALA A 613 -5.30 36.76 25.53
C ALA A 613 -6.29 37.69 24.83
N ARG A 614 -6.92 37.19 23.76
CA ARG A 614 -7.97 37.88 23.01
C ARG A 614 -9.12 36.91 22.75
N GLU A 615 -10.36 37.42 22.80
CA GLU A 615 -11.56 36.63 22.45
C GLU A 615 -11.67 35.32 23.25
N VAL A 616 -11.54 35.46 24.58
CA VAL A 616 -11.65 34.37 25.56
C VAL A 616 -13.00 34.46 26.24
N SER A 617 -13.86 33.44 26.10
CA SER A 617 -15.25 33.51 26.56
C SER A 617 -15.49 32.82 27.91
N GLY A 618 -14.85 31.69 28.22
CA GLY A 618 -15.17 30.92 29.43
C GLY A 618 -14.50 31.43 30.71
N PRO A 619 -14.75 30.77 31.86
CA PRO A 619 -14.17 31.17 33.13
C PRO A 619 -12.63 31.15 33.06
N LEU A 620 -12.00 32.24 33.47
CA LEU A 620 -10.56 32.42 33.41
C LEU A 620 -9.94 32.27 34.78
N PHE A 621 -8.82 31.56 34.85
CA PHE A 621 -7.93 31.54 36.00
C PHE A 621 -6.51 31.80 35.51
N PHE A 622 -6.06 33.05 35.53
CA PHE A 622 -4.72 33.41 35.06
C PHE A 622 -3.84 33.79 36.24
N SER A 623 -2.69 33.15 36.37
CA SER A 623 -1.70 33.41 37.42
C SER A 623 -0.34 33.70 36.78
N ASN A 624 0.15 34.93 36.91
CA ASN A 624 1.40 35.36 36.29
C ASN A 624 2.28 36.23 37.21
N PRO A 625 2.87 35.68 38.28
CA PRO A 625 3.78 36.41 39.15
C PRO A 625 5.01 36.95 38.40
N GLY A 626 5.32 38.23 38.58
CA GLY A 626 6.45 38.95 38.00
C GLY A 626 6.34 39.22 36.49
N GLY A 627 5.23 38.81 35.86
CA GLY A 627 5.05 38.87 34.41
C GLY A 627 4.11 40.00 33.97
N VAL A 628 3.88 40.05 32.65
CA VAL A 628 2.90 40.96 32.04
C VAL A 628 1.71 40.15 31.53
N THR A 629 0.50 40.52 31.92
CA THR A 629 -0.73 39.90 31.46
C THR A 629 -1.55 40.94 30.70
N ASP A 630 -1.63 40.79 29.37
CA ASP A 630 -2.39 41.64 28.47
C ASP A 630 -3.65 40.89 28.04
N ILE A 631 -4.83 41.42 28.34
CA ILE A 631 -6.10 40.81 27.94
C ILE A 631 -6.98 41.83 27.24
N ASP A 632 -7.47 41.45 26.06
CA ASP A 632 -8.37 42.21 25.20
C ASP A 632 -9.77 41.55 25.23
N PHE A 633 -10.71 42.18 25.94
CA PHE A 633 -12.08 41.70 26.11
C PHE A 633 -13.05 42.45 25.19
N ASP A 634 -13.40 41.83 24.07
CA ASP A 634 -14.43 42.33 23.13
C ASP A 634 -15.80 41.67 23.27
N GLY A 635 -15.93 40.63 24.10
CA GLY A 635 -17.14 39.82 24.23
C GLY A 635 -17.60 39.63 25.66
N THR A 636 -18.64 38.81 25.84
CA THR A 636 -19.14 38.43 27.16
C THR A 636 -18.28 37.34 27.77
N LEU A 637 -17.85 37.55 29.01
CA LEU A 637 -17.31 36.51 29.86
C LEU A 637 -18.45 35.60 30.32
N ALA A 638 -18.22 34.28 30.37
CA ALA A 638 -19.16 33.30 30.89
C ALA A 638 -18.63 32.74 32.22
N GLY A 639 -19.26 33.14 33.33
CA GLY A 639 -18.90 32.72 34.68
C GLY A 639 -17.80 33.56 35.34
N ASN A 640 -17.67 33.39 36.66
CA ASN A 640 -16.72 34.13 37.47
C ASN A 640 -15.27 33.77 37.12
N SER A 641 -14.43 34.80 37.01
CA SER A 641 -13.05 34.69 36.58
C SER A 641 -12.09 35.40 37.53
N VAL A 642 -10.85 34.93 37.57
CA VAL A 642 -9.79 35.44 38.44
C VAL A 642 -8.51 35.64 37.62
N ILE A 643 -7.92 36.83 37.75
CA ILE A 643 -6.57 37.11 37.28
C ILE A 643 -5.75 37.53 38.50
N GLN A 644 -4.65 36.83 38.75
CA GLN A 644 -3.73 37.12 39.82
C GLN A 644 -2.31 37.32 39.30
N SER A 645 -1.64 38.36 39.81
CA SER A 645 -0.24 38.61 39.52
C SER A 645 0.38 39.34 40.69
N ASP A 646 1.46 38.82 41.26
CA ASP A 646 2.27 39.51 42.25
C ASP A 646 3.52 40.09 41.58
N TYR A 647 3.88 41.33 41.90
CA TYR A 647 5.03 42.06 41.31
C TYR A 647 4.97 42.17 39.78
N GLY A 648 3.78 42.03 39.18
CA GLY A 648 3.59 42.04 37.73
C GLY A 648 2.72 43.19 37.25
N LYS A 649 2.47 43.21 35.94
CA LYS A 649 1.61 44.20 35.28
C LYS A 649 0.43 43.51 34.63
N ILE A 650 -0.78 43.95 34.94
CA ILE A 650 -2.02 43.48 34.33
C ILE A 650 -2.61 44.62 33.50
N ASN A 651 -2.72 44.44 32.18
CA ASN A 651 -3.37 45.35 31.27
C ASN A 651 -4.68 44.73 30.78
N LEU A 652 -5.80 45.39 31.09
CA LEU A 652 -7.13 45.01 30.66
C LEU A 652 -7.66 46.07 29.71
N ILE A 653 -7.89 45.66 28.47
CA ILE A 653 -8.57 46.47 27.47
C ILE A 653 -10.01 45.98 27.44
N LEU A 654 -10.95 46.87 27.77
CA LEU A 654 -12.37 46.55 27.86
C LEU A 654 -13.12 47.32 26.78
N SER A 655 -14.17 46.70 26.23
CA SER A 655 -15.14 47.38 25.38
C SER A 655 -16.44 47.63 26.18
N ASN A 656 -17.24 48.63 25.78
CA ASN A 656 -18.56 48.84 26.38
C ASN A 656 -19.52 47.64 26.19
N ASN A 657 -19.22 46.74 25.27
CA ASN A 657 -20.00 45.55 24.97
C ASN A 657 -19.63 44.33 25.83
N SER A 658 -18.59 44.41 26.66
CA SER A 658 -18.05 43.24 27.38
C SER A 658 -18.96 42.71 28.51
N ASN A 659 -20.03 43.44 28.89
CA ASN A 659 -21.04 43.02 29.88
C ASN A 659 -20.48 42.42 31.20
N ILE A 660 -19.41 43.03 31.72
CA ILE A 660 -18.59 42.45 32.80
C ILE A 660 -18.51 43.37 34.02
N ASN A 661 -18.46 42.76 35.21
CA ASN A 661 -18.08 43.44 36.46
C ASN A 661 -16.62 43.17 36.78
N VAL A 662 -15.74 44.16 36.66
CA VAL A 662 -14.34 44.03 37.03
C VAL A 662 -14.12 44.56 38.45
N ALA A 663 -13.74 43.67 39.36
CA ALA A 663 -13.33 44.02 40.72
C ALA A 663 -11.80 43.91 40.81
N ALA A 664 -11.12 45.06 40.82
CA ALA A 664 -9.66 45.10 40.85
C ALA A 664 -9.12 45.58 42.20
N MET A 665 -8.11 44.88 42.71
CA MET A 665 -7.49 45.14 44.01
C MET A 665 -5.98 44.86 43.96
N THR A 666 -5.19 45.75 44.55
CA THR A 666 -3.77 45.51 44.78
C THR A 666 -3.30 46.05 46.13
N ASP A 667 -2.42 45.29 46.80
CA ASP A 667 -1.77 45.69 48.05
C ASP A 667 -0.33 46.16 47.77
N GLY A 668 0.00 47.41 48.11
CA GLY A 668 1.28 48.04 47.81
C GLY A 668 1.50 48.44 46.34
N GLY A 669 0.58 48.08 45.45
CA GLY A 669 0.62 48.37 44.02
C GLY A 669 -0.12 49.64 43.58
N MET A 670 -0.32 49.77 42.26
CA MET A 670 -1.03 50.89 41.64
C MET A 670 -2.15 50.39 40.72
N ILE A 671 -3.32 51.00 40.85
CA ILE A 671 -4.42 50.85 39.89
C ILE A 671 -4.52 52.15 39.08
N SER A 672 -4.68 52.03 37.77
CA SER A 672 -5.02 53.11 36.85
C SER A 672 -6.24 52.70 36.03
N ASN A 673 -7.31 53.49 36.06
CA ASN A 673 -8.49 53.27 35.22
C ASN A 673 -9.14 54.59 34.79
N THR A 674 -9.95 54.53 33.74
CA THR A 674 -10.73 55.67 33.22
C THR A 674 -12.21 55.61 33.59
N TYR A 675 -12.69 54.48 34.15
CA TYR A 675 -14.11 54.22 34.33
C TYR A 675 -14.69 54.59 35.71
N ALA A 676 -13.90 54.48 36.78
CA ALA A 676 -14.42 54.59 38.15
C ALA A 676 -13.41 55.22 39.10
N GLN A 677 -13.89 55.73 40.24
CA GLN A 677 -13.01 56.26 41.28
C GLN A 677 -12.26 55.13 41.99
N ILE A 678 -10.95 55.33 42.18
CA ILE A 678 -10.09 54.42 42.92
C ILE A 678 -10.15 54.76 44.41
N ARG A 679 -10.46 53.77 45.25
CA ARG A 679 -10.41 53.90 46.72
C ARG A 679 -9.06 53.40 47.22
N LYS A 680 -8.40 54.20 48.07
CA LYS A 680 -7.14 53.84 48.73
C LYS A 680 -7.32 53.81 50.24
N GLU A 681 -6.98 52.69 50.85
CA GLU A 681 -7.03 52.44 52.30
C GLU A 681 -5.65 51.87 52.72
N ASP A 682 -4.84 52.65 53.42
CA ASP A 682 -3.43 52.34 53.72
C ASP A 682 -2.62 51.97 52.47
N PHE A 683 -2.19 50.71 52.36
CA PHE A 683 -1.46 50.16 51.21
C PHE A 683 -2.39 49.53 50.17
N LEU A 684 -3.68 49.38 50.48
CA LEU A 684 -4.66 48.74 49.61
C LEU A 684 -5.27 49.74 48.63
N SER A 685 -5.19 49.44 47.34
CA SER A 685 -5.91 50.13 46.28
C SER A 685 -7.01 49.21 45.72
N ARG A 686 -8.24 49.72 45.58
CA ARG A 686 -9.37 48.97 45.00
C ARG A 686 -10.24 49.82 44.08
N THR A 687 -10.82 49.19 43.06
CA THR A 687 -11.84 49.78 42.19
C THR A 687 -12.83 48.71 41.74
N SER A 688 -14.05 49.13 41.42
CA SER A 688 -15.06 48.29 40.76
C SER A 688 -15.55 49.00 39.51
N VAL A 689 -15.58 48.29 38.39
CA VAL A 689 -16.03 48.78 37.09
C VAL A 689 -17.11 47.86 36.56
N SER A 690 -18.29 48.40 36.26
CA SER A 690 -19.41 47.65 35.69
C SER A 690 -19.69 48.16 34.29
N LEU A 691 -19.60 47.28 33.30
CA LEU A 691 -19.90 47.58 31.90
C LEU A 691 -21.10 46.74 31.44
N GLY A 692 -22.02 47.36 30.68
CA GLY A 692 -23.19 46.67 30.11
C GLY A 692 -24.17 46.08 31.13
N LYS A 693 -24.84 44.97 30.75
CA LYS A 693 -25.70 44.19 31.66
C LYS A 693 -24.79 43.22 32.42
N SER A 694 -24.28 43.68 33.55
CA SER A 694 -23.15 43.07 34.24
C SER A 694 -23.53 41.81 35.05
N TYR A 695 -23.46 40.63 34.45
CA TYR A 695 -23.83 39.37 35.10
C TYR A 695 -22.65 38.64 35.74
N ASP A 696 -21.51 38.62 35.07
CA ASP A 696 -20.32 37.87 35.51
C ASP A 696 -19.23 38.79 36.07
N THR A 697 -18.44 38.24 37.00
CA THR A 697 -17.39 38.97 37.72
C THR A 697 -15.99 38.55 37.28
N LEU A 698 -15.10 39.53 37.12
CA LEU A 698 -13.68 39.36 36.92
C LEU A 698 -12.93 39.97 38.10
N ASP A 699 -12.42 39.10 38.96
CA ASP A 699 -11.58 39.46 40.09
C ASP A 699 -10.13 39.61 39.62
N VAL A 700 -9.58 40.81 39.76
CA VAL A 700 -8.20 41.12 39.41
C VAL A 700 -7.44 41.44 40.69
N LYS A 701 -6.49 40.58 41.08
CA LYS A 701 -5.80 40.62 42.37
C LYS A 701 -4.28 40.67 42.18
N GLY A 702 -3.58 41.35 43.07
CA GLY A 702 -2.12 41.32 43.05
C GLY A 702 -1.43 42.04 44.20
N THR A 703 -0.26 41.57 44.58
CA THR A 703 0.61 42.23 45.57
C THR A 703 1.72 42.99 44.84
N ASN A 704 1.93 44.27 45.17
CA ASN A 704 2.91 45.15 44.52
C ASN A 704 2.78 45.18 42.98
N SER A 705 1.55 45.10 42.48
CA SER A 705 1.27 44.96 41.05
C SER A 705 0.70 46.25 40.44
N ILE A 706 0.91 46.41 39.14
CA ILE A 706 0.36 47.52 38.37
C ILE A 706 -0.84 46.98 37.59
N ILE A 707 -2.04 47.47 37.90
CA ILE A 707 -3.27 47.12 37.19
C ILE A 707 -3.71 48.33 36.37
N VAL A 708 -3.76 48.17 35.05
CA VAL A 708 -4.25 49.18 34.11
C VAL A 708 -5.52 48.67 33.47
N ILE A 709 -6.60 49.44 33.61
CA ILE A 709 -7.89 49.17 32.97
C ILE A 709 -8.17 50.33 32.02
N SER A 710 -8.14 50.07 30.72
CA SER A 710 -8.35 51.07 29.68
C SER A 710 -9.54 50.72 28.79
N ASP A 711 -10.09 51.77 28.18
CA ASP A 711 -11.03 51.61 27.06
C ASP A 711 -10.28 51.19 25.80
N LYS A 712 -11.01 50.55 24.90
CA LYS A 712 -10.47 50.07 23.62
C LYS A 712 -10.26 51.18 22.60
#